data_AF-A0AAX3ZXJ1-F1
#
_entry.id   AF-A0AAX3ZXJ1-F1
#
_cell.length_a   1.000
_cell.length_b   1.000
_cell.length_c   1.000
_cell.angle_alpha   90.00
_cell.angle_beta   90.00
_cell.angle_gamma   90.00
#
_symmetry.space_group_name_H-M   'P 1'
#
loop_
_entity.id
_entity.type
_entity.pdbx_description
1 polymer ?
#
loop_
_entity_poly.entity_id
_entity_poly.type
_entity_poly.pdbx_seq_one_letter_code
_entity_poly.pdbx_strand_id
1 'polypeptide(L)'
;MEYRRLDWTAVSKVRTGALLVFGLLALNFVTGTGAASALPSDGSDSAVGDFGSCLASQQTGDLLLLIDESSSLQASDPEAARVSAANFLLDRLTAFGSTAAVDLNVAIAGFASEYNLQSSWTPLNAGSLPELQKSVDSFRNRNQGIDTDYWNALEGARGTLADRPRTSDGSNRCQAVAWFSDGKLDFSERDESKPYAPGASLNSGIGVNQVIAAATESICRPAGIADQLRSVGVKVFGIGLAAGTSVAQDFDLMRSITAGLAPDSATCGRVQAPSPGEFFLAENIDDLLFAFDTLSTPGQAPLSQESGVCSREVCEEGKHRFVLDRSISAVNVLGFTDAVGLVPTLVAPNSEKLPLPLTAIGEDGRGRLGGVEVEYRWESPNSISFAMSDADSVQWQGVWALAFVDPTGEALQARSKSNIHISGNLYPAWLGQKTTAVHSGEKTSAVELGVVGADRKPIDPATLLGKALLSVAIIDSAGQTHEVAEPLLKDRIGDSVELDLSEVPAGSSILRLTLNVTTADATRADGGVEPGTELTPQSVDIPLQIAPPIGYPSVPARIDFGTLEGAGSFDRTISVTGPGCVRFDPGTPVALTGVPDGIGTFTVVGANGDVRSDCAESDAGLPVSLSIENAVNGTVSGTLSLMVSPEGESDREITVPVQFSADVQKPVDSARFWVTLVLALLLGPGIPLVFLYGAKWMTAKIPAVGLKARQIPIEVREGAILRAGRPFELDERDLVESVRGMHKSARVLDADGVQLRTRIGWSPIGAGYVSASVPGMRGASSVLPATDRQGDGRLPLAVHNTWVVFHDPSGPAEAAVLLLLVGTDSDSARVDALIEDARRSVPAAVTHLRTQFGEGSGSDGESPGAASEQQYSRRGDPFGGPSGAQGGGTGGDTATRITDAPDPFAPPSGFDPFAPPDGRVR
;
A
#
# COMPACT_ATOMS: atom_id res chain seq x y z
N MET A 1 -62.69 16.78 -26.44
CA MET A 1 -62.94 15.91 -27.61
C MET A 1 -62.55 14.50 -27.18
N GLU A 2 -63.41 13.78 -26.44
CA GLU A 2 -64.52 12.91 -26.90
C GLU A 2 -64.05 11.49 -27.26
N TYR A 3 -64.79 10.50 -26.71
CA TYR A 3 -64.73 9.02 -26.87
C TYR A 3 -63.63 8.27 -26.08
N ARG A 4 -63.89 7.20 -25.29
CA ARG A 4 -65.09 6.34 -25.11
C ARG A 4 -64.96 5.50 -23.82
N ARG A 5 -66.07 5.28 -23.10
CA ARG A 5 -66.27 4.36 -21.96
C ARG A 5 -66.27 2.88 -22.40
N LEU A 6 -66.00 1.94 -21.47
CA LEU A 6 -67.00 0.96 -20.97
C LEU A 6 -66.43 0.00 -19.89
N ASP A 7 -67.10 0.02 -18.74
CA ASP A 7 -67.07 -0.96 -17.64
C ASP A 7 -67.49 -2.36 -18.07
N TRP A 8 -67.00 -3.39 -17.37
CA TRP A 8 -67.75 -4.62 -17.11
C TRP A 8 -67.52 -5.10 -15.67
N THR A 9 -68.58 -5.09 -14.87
CA THR A 9 -68.68 -5.80 -13.59
C THR A 9 -69.71 -6.95 -13.70
N ALA A 10 -69.30 -8.10 -13.17
CA ALA A 10 -70.06 -9.01 -12.30
C ALA A 10 -71.02 -10.11 -12.85
N VAL A 11 -71.11 -11.15 -11.99
CA VAL A 11 -72.18 -12.15 -11.74
C VAL A 11 -71.93 -13.53 -12.40
N SER A 12 -71.93 -14.70 -11.73
CA SER A 12 -72.68 -15.28 -10.57
C SER A 12 -71.89 -16.50 -10.02
N LYS A 13 -71.70 -16.71 -8.71
CA LYS A 13 -72.56 -17.27 -7.62
C LYS A 13 -72.76 -18.80 -7.61
N VAL A 14 -72.88 -19.31 -6.35
CA VAL A 14 -73.55 -20.55 -5.83
C VAL A 14 -72.53 -21.63 -5.35
N ARG A 15 -72.52 -22.17 -4.11
CA ARG A 15 -73.35 -22.05 -2.88
C ARG A 15 -72.72 -22.85 -1.70
N THR A 16 -72.87 -22.35 -0.47
CA THR A 16 -73.23 -23.01 0.84
C THR A 16 -72.48 -24.29 1.32
N GLY A 17 -72.19 -24.50 2.61
CA GLY A 17 -72.88 -24.01 3.81
C GLY A 17 -72.11 -24.17 5.13
N ALA A 18 -72.71 -23.58 6.16
CA ALA A 18 -72.20 -23.30 7.50
C ALA A 18 -72.55 -24.39 8.53
N LEU A 19 -71.89 -24.37 9.69
CA LEU A 19 -72.56 -24.42 11.00
C LEU A 19 -71.64 -24.07 12.18
N LEU A 20 -72.16 -23.20 13.03
CA LEU A 20 -71.70 -22.65 14.30
C LEU A 20 -72.58 -23.29 15.39
N VAL A 21 -72.04 -23.77 16.52
CA VAL A 21 -72.74 -23.76 17.84
C VAL A 21 -71.73 -23.63 19.00
N PHE A 22 -72.11 -22.72 19.90
CA PHE A 22 -71.56 -22.30 21.20
C PHE A 22 -71.41 -23.39 22.29
N GLY A 23 -70.43 -23.18 23.21
CA GLY A 23 -70.77 -22.82 24.60
C GLY A 23 -70.41 -23.76 25.77
N LEU A 24 -69.47 -23.26 26.61
CA LEU A 24 -69.35 -23.35 28.09
C LEU A 24 -68.62 -24.52 28.81
N LEU A 25 -67.46 -24.14 29.37
CA LEU A 25 -67.00 -24.22 30.78
C LEU A 25 -66.85 -25.60 31.49
N ALA A 26 -65.60 -25.95 31.85
CA ALA A 26 -65.09 -25.88 33.24
C ALA A 26 -63.85 -26.77 33.52
N LEU A 27 -62.80 -26.12 34.03
CA LEU A 27 -61.76 -26.59 34.99
C LEU A 27 -60.73 -27.67 34.60
N ASN A 28 -59.46 -27.23 34.49
CA ASN A 28 -58.37 -27.47 35.46
C ASN A 28 -57.01 -27.92 34.88
N PHE A 29 -55.97 -27.34 35.49
CA PHE A 29 -54.53 -27.63 35.44
C PHE A 29 -53.69 -27.06 34.30
N VAL A 30 -53.19 -25.87 34.60
CA VAL A 30 -51.91 -25.29 34.20
C VAL A 30 -50.77 -26.27 34.47
N THR A 31 -50.09 -26.71 33.42
CA THR A 31 -48.64 -26.97 33.42
C THR A 31 -48.09 -26.40 32.12
N GLY A 32 -47.90 -25.09 32.11
CA GLY A 32 -47.07 -24.45 31.10
C GLY A 32 -45.63 -24.82 31.42
N THR A 33 -45.06 -25.74 30.64
CA THR A 33 -43.62 -25.80 30.45
C THR A 33 -43.22 -24.48 29.81
N GLY A 34 -42.65 -23.58 30.61
CA GLY A 34 -42.01 -22.38 30.10
C GLY A 34 -40.95 -22.83 29.09
N ALA A 35 -41.14 -22.46 27.83
CA ALA A 35 -40.01 -22.33 26.92
C ALA A 35 -39.07 -21.34 27.62
N ALA A 36 -37.93 -21.82 28.09
CA ALA A 36 -36.82 -20.97 28.42
C ALA A 36 -36.48 -20.23 27.13
N SER A 37 -36.91 -18.97 27.03
CA SER A 37 -36.37 -18.05 26.05
C SER A 37 -34.86 -18.04 26.28
N ALA A 38 -34.11 -18.58 25.33
CA ALA A 38 -32.68 -18.36 25.25
C ALA A 38 -32.46 -16.84 25.30
N LEU A 39 -31.56 -16.40 26.17
CA LEU A 39 -31.11 -15.01 26.22
C LEU A 39 -30.56 -14.61 24.84
N PRO A 40 -30.75 -13.37 24.38
CA PRO A 40 -30.08 -12.87 23.19
C PRO A 40 -28.56 -12.93 23.41
N SER A 41 -27.84 -13.59 22.52
CA SER A 41 -26.37 -13.55 22.44
C SER A 41 -25.96 -12.26 21.73
N ASP A 42 -26.07 -11.11 22.43
CA ASP A 42 -25.72 -9.81 21.87
C ASP A 42 -24.24 -9.47 22.11
N GLY A 43 -23.50 -9.19 21.03
CA GLY A 43 -22.22 -8.47 21.02
C GLY A 43 -20.96 -9.23 20.58
N SER A 44 -20.86 -10.55 20.83
CA SER A 44 -19.63 -11.31 20.57
C SER A 44 -19.58 -12.07 19.23
N ASP A 45 -20.69 -12.13 18.50
CA ASP A 45 -20.79 -12.83 17.20
C ASP A 45 -20.67 -11.88 15.97
N SER A 46 -20.38 -10.60 16.21
CA SER A 46 -20.23 -9.59 15.16
C SER A 46 -18.77 -9.47 14.71
N ALA A 47 -18.53 -9.09 13.45
CA ALA A 47 -17.17 -8.94 12.93
C ALA A 47 -16.43 -7.77 13.60
N VAL A 48 -17.17 -6.74 14.03
CA VAL A 48 -16.64 -5.65 14.86
C VAL A 48 -16.24 -6.16 16.25
N GLY A 49 -17.03 -7.07 16.82
CA GLY A 49 -16.73 -7.77 18.06
C GLY A 49 -15.44 -8.60 18.00
N ASP A 50 -15.29 -9.37 16.92
CA ASP A 50 -14.08 -10.15 16.63
C ASP A 50 -12.83 -9.26 16.47
N PHE A 51 -12.94 -8.15 15.76
CA PHE A 51 -11.81 -7.23 15.61
C PHE A 51 -11.41 -6.63 16.96
N GLY A 52 -12.39 -6.21 17.78
CA GLY A 52 -12.14 -5.68 19.12
C GLY A 52 -11.52 -6.68 20.08
N SER A 53 -11.99 -7.92 20.07
CA SER A 53 -11.43 -8.98 20.93
C SER A 53 -10.00 -9.36 20.56
N CYS A 54 -9.67 -9.29 19.26
CA CYS A 54 -8.28 -9.40 18.79
C CYS A 54 -7.43 -8.23 19.33
N LEU A 55 -7.91 -6.98 19.19
CA LEU A 55 -7.19 -5.80 19.67
C LEU A 55 -6.95 -5.81 21.18
N ALA A 56 -7.95 -6.24 21.97
CA ALA A 56 -7.85 -6.36 23.42
C ALA A 56 -6.80 -7.40 23.84
N SER A 57 -6.57 -8.40 22.98
CA SER A 57 -5.61 -9.48 23.20
C SER A 57 -4.18 -9.11 22.78
N GLN A 58 -4.00 -8.59 21.56
CA GLN A 58 -2.68 -8.28 21.00
C GLN A 58 -2.15 -6.89 21.37
N GLN A 59 -3.02 -5.97 21.85
CA GLN A 59 -2.71 -4.56 22.13
C GLN A 59 -2.13 -3.79 20.93
N THR A 60 -2.25 -4.33 19.72
CA THR A 60 -1.84 -3.66 18.48
C THR A 60 -2.76 -4.08 17.34
N GLY A 61 -2.98 -3.17 16.40
CA GLY A 61 -3.75 -3.48 15.20
C GLY A 61 -3.48 -2.52 14.06
N ASP A 62 -3.97 -2.88 12.89
CA ASP A 62 -3.81 -2.13 11.66
C ASP A 62 -5.17 -1.92 10.99
N LEU A 63 -5.50 -0.67 10.68
CA LEU A 63 -6.73 -0.30 9.97
C LEU A 63 -6.39 0.40 8.65
N LEU A 64 -6.85 -0.13 7.53
CA LEU A 64 -6.79 0.53 6.24
C LEU A 64 -8.10 1.29 5.98
N LEU A 65 -8.03 2.62 5.87
CA LEU A 65 -9.13 3.43 5.34
C LEU A 65 -9.06 3.41 3.82
N LEU A 66 -10.09 2.86 3.18
CA LEU A 66 -10.21 2.74 1.73
C LEU A 66 -11.35 3.63 1.25
N ILE A 67 -11.02 4.77 0.64
CA ILE A 67 -11.96 5.86 0.32
C ILE A 67 -12.18 5.95 -1.19
N ASP A 68 -13.44 5.95 -1.61
CA ASP A 68 -13.83 6.15 -3.01
C ASP A 68 -13.51 7.59 -3.50
N GLU A 69 -12.97 7.69 -4.70
CA GLU A 69 -12.62 8.93 -5.41
C GLU A 69 -13.38 9.09 -6.74
N SER A 70 -14.37 8.24 -7.02
CA SER A 70 -15.16 8.23 -8.25
C SER A 70 -15.96 9.52 -8.44
N SER A 71 -16.36 9.79 -9.68
CA SER A 71 -17.04 11.03 -10.08
C SER A 71 -18.51 11.06 -9.68
N SER A 72 -19.13 9.93 -9.34
CA SER A 72 -20.49 9.87 -8.78
C SER A 72 -20.61 10.67 -7.48
N LEU A 73 -19.53 10.76 -6.71
CA LEU A 73 -19.42 11.51 -5.45
C LEU A 73 -19.75 12.99 -5.58
N GLN A 74 -19.66 13.58 -6.78
CA GLN A 74 -20.08 14.98 -6.99
C GLN A 74 -21.59 15.18 -6.81
N ALA A 75 -22.39 14.13 -7.01
CA ALA A 75 -23.84 14.17 -6.89
C ALA A 75 -24.35 13.50 -5.60
N SER A 76 -23.75 12.38 -5.21
CA SER A 76 -24.14 11.60 -4.02
C SER A 76 -23.57 12.18 -2.71
N ASP A 77 -22.35 12.74 -2.73
CA ASP A 77 -21.65 13.26 -1.56
C ASP A 77 -21.08 14.69 -1.78
N PRO A 78 -21.94 15.69 -2.09
CA PRO A 78 -21.50 17.04 -2.44
C PRO A 78 -20.84 17.79 -1.26
N GLU A 79 -21.13 17.41 -0.02
CA GLU A 79 -20.57 18.01 1.19
C GLU A 79 -19.36 17.24 1.75
N ALA A 80 -18.95 16.16 1.08
CA ALA A 80 -17.88 15.26 1.50
C ALA A 80 -18.10 14.69 2.92
N ALA A 81 -19.32 14.23 3.21
CA ALA A 81 -19.69 13.53 4.43
C ALA A 81 -18.79 12.30 4.68
N ARG A 82 -18.32 11.60 3.63
CA ARG A 82 -17.36 10.49 3.78
C ARG A 82 -16.07 10.91 4.48
N VAL A 83 -15.60 12.12 4.21
CA VAL A 83 -14.38 12.68 4.81
C VAL A 83 -14.64 13.06 6.25
N SER A 84 -15.76 13.74 6.52
CA SER A 84 -16.16 14.09 7.88
C SER A 84 -16.29 12.84 8.77
N ALA A 85 -16.86 11.77 8.23
CA ALA A 85 -17.02 10.52 8.94
C ALA A 85 -15.70 9.74 9.13
N ALA A 86 -14.82 9.73 8.14
CA ALA A 86 -13.47 9.17 8.29
C ALA A 86 -12.67 9.93 9.37
N ASN A 87 -12.77 11.27 9.42
CA ASN A 87 -12.15 12.07 10.48
C ASN A 87 -12.74 11.75 11.87
N PHE A 88 -14.07 11.61 11.97
CA PHE A 88 -14.73 11.20 13.20
C PHE A 88 -14.25 9.81 13.68
N LEU A 89 -14.13 8.85 12.76
CA LEU A 89 -13.59 7.52 13.07
C LEU A 89 -12.15 7.61 13.61
N LEU A 90 -11.28 8.42 12.99
CA LEU A 90 -9.91 8.63 13.45
C LEU A 90 -9.83 9.26 14.85
N ASP A 91 -10.67 10.26 15.13
CA ASP A 91 -10.77 10.88 16.45
C ASP A 91 -11.14 9.85 17.52
N ARG A 92 -12.18 9.06 17.26
CA ARG A 92 -12.67 8.07 18.21
C ARG A 92 -11.69 6.92 18.42
N LEU A 93 -11.09 6.40 17.36
CA LEU A 93 -10.07 5.36 17.46
C LEU A 93 -8.82 5.85 18.21
N THR A 94 -8.49 7.16 18.12
CA THR A 94 -7.41 7.77 18.92
C THR A 94 -7.75 7.77 20.40
N ALA A 95 -8.98 8.13 20.76
CA ALA A 95 -9.47 8.09 22.14
C ALA A 95 -9.54 6.66 22.68
N PHE A 96 -10.03 5.72 21.85
CA PHE A 96 -10.06 4.30 22.17
C PHE A 96 -8.65 3.74 22.41
N GLY A 97 -7.70 3.96 21.49
CA GLY A 97 -6.33 3.48 21.64
C GLY A 97 -5.65 4.01 22.93
N SER A 98 -5.94 5.26 23.31
CA SER A 98 -5.44 5.86 24.54
C SER A 98 -6.05 5.25 25.81
N THR A 99 -7.35 4.95 25.78
CA THR A 99 -8.10 4.42 26.94
C THR A 99 -7.88 2.92 27.14
N ALA A 100 -7.87 2.17 26.04
CA ALA A 100 -7.69 0.72 26.00
C ALA A 100 -6.21 0.29 25.99
N ALA A 101 -5.28 1.25 25.88
CA ALA A 101 -3.84 1.00 25.71
C ALA A 101 -3.53 0.07 24.52
N VAL A 102 -4.09 0.42 23.35
CA VAL A 102 -3.93 -0.32 22.08
C VAL A 102 -3.19 0.55 21.07
N ASP A 103 -2.11 0.01 20.51
CA ASP A 103 -1.31 0.63 19.45
C ASP A 103 -1.92 0.36 18.08
N LEU A 104 -2.80 1.26 17.63
CA LEU A 104 -3.39 1.22 16.30
C LEU A 104 -2.51 1.92 15.26
N ASN A 105 -2.34 1.30 14.10
CA ASN A 105 -1.73 1.92 12.92
C ASN A 105 -2.78 2.11 11.84
N VAL A 106 -2.75 3.25 11.17
CA VAL A 106 -3.67 3.57 10.08
C VAL A 106 -2.90 3.78 8.79
N ALA A 107 -3.40 3.18 7.70
CA ALA A 107 -3.06 3.54 6.34
C ALA A 107 -4.29 4.13 5.65
N ILE A 108 -4.08 5.02 4.68
CA ILE A 108 -5.16 5.68 3.96
C ILE A 108 -4.91 5.48 2.47
N ALA A 109 -5.88 4.91 1.77
CA ALA A 109 -5.82 4.69 0.34
C ALA A 109 -7.09 5.21 -0.34
N GLY A 110 -6.91 5.69 -1.55
CA GLY A 110 -7.98 6.08 -2.46
C GLY A 110 -8.17 5.08 -3.58
N PHE A 111 -9.39 4.94 -4.07
CA PHE A 111 -9.65 4.15 -5.27
C PHE A 111 -10.65 4.82 -6.22
N ALA A 112 -10.45 4.60 -7.51
CA ALA A 112 -11.41 4.89 -8.57
C ALA A 112 -11.19 3.89 -9.71
N SER A 113 -10.59 4.30 -10.83
CA SER A 113 -10.09 3.37 -11.86
C SER A 113 -8.78 2.67 -11.45
N GLU A 114 -8.07 3.22 -10.48
CA GLU A 114 -6.80 2.74 -9.92
C GLU A 114 -6.84 2.80 -8.39
N TYR A 115 -5.97 2.04 -7.73
CA TYR A 115 -5.73 2.10 -6.29
C TYR A 115 -4.48 2.94 -5.98
N ASN A 116 -4.59 3.88 -5.04
CA ASN A 116 -3.49 4.77 -4.66
C ASN A 116 -3.35 4.90 -3.15
N LEU A 117 -2.26 4.39 -2.59
CA LEU A 117 -1.90 4.60 -1.19
C LEU A 117 -1.49 6.06 -0.96
N GLN A 118 -2.29 6.80 -0.19
CA GLN A 118 -2.04 8.22 0.11
C GLN A 118 -1.22 8.41 1.38
N SER A 119 -1.49 7.59 2.40
CA SER A 119 -0.72 7.55 3.64
C SER A 119 -0.31 6.12 3.95
N SER A 120 0.99 5.91 4.14
CA SER A 120 1.50 4.64 4.63
C SER A 120 1.11 4.41 6.10
N TRP A 121 1.30 3.19 6.58
CA TRP A 121 1.08 2.81 7.97
C TRP A 121 1.70 3.79 8.95
N THR A 122 0.84 4.53 9.65
CA THR A 122 1.21 5.56 10.62
C THR A 122 0.54 5.25 11.96
N PRO A 123 1.27 5.28 13.09
CA PRO A 123 0.65 5.10 14.40
C PRO A 123 -0.45 6.14 14.63
N LEU A 124 -1.61 5.73 15.11
CA LEU A 124 -2.73 6.62 15.43
C LEU A 124 -2.66 7.04 16.89
N ASN A 125 -2.31 8.31 17.14
CA ASN A 125 -2.27 8.91 18.46
C ASN A 125 -2.51 10.43 18.36
N ALA A 126 -2.62 11.11 19.49
CA ALA A 126 -2.87 12.55 19.53
C ALA A 126 -1.82 13.41 18.77
N GLY A 127 -0.59 12.91 18.59
CA GLY A 127 0.46 13.61 17.85
C GLY A 127 0.39 13.45 16.33
N SER A 128 -0.05 12.30 15.84
CA SER A 128 -0.16 11.97 14.41
C SER A 128 -1.56 12.23 13.82
N LEU A 129 -2.59 12.29 14.67
CA LEU A 129 -3.98 12.51 14.28
C LEU A 129 -4.16 13.72 13.34
N PRO A 130 -3.56 14.90 13.58
CA PRO A 130 -3.70 16.05 12.68
C PRO A 130 -3.14 15.80 11.27
N GLU A 131 -2.08 14.99 11.13
CA GLU A 131 -1.50 14.64 9.83
C GLU A 131 -2.39 13.65 9.07
N LEU A 132 -2.92 12.65 9.78
CA LEU A 132 -3.88 11.69 9.21
C LEU A 132 -5.17 12.38 8.78
N GLN A 133 -5.74 13.28 9.61
CA GLN A 133 -6.91 14.08 9.27
C GLN A 133 -6.66 14.96 8.05
N LYS A 134 -5.48 15.59 7.95
CA LYS A 134 -5.11 16.37 6.75
C LYS A 134 -5.05 15.49 5.49
N SER A 135 -4.59 14.25 5.62
CA SER A 135 -4.57 13.28 4.51
C SER A 135 -6.00 12.91 4.08
N VAL A 136 -6.88 12.62 5.05
CA VAL A 136 -8.31 12.38 4.81
C VAL A 136 -8.99 13.61 4.20
N ASP A 137 -8.74 14.82 4.69
CA ASP A 137 -9.31 16.06 4.16
C ASP A 137 -8.93 16.32 2.70
N SER A 138 -7.79 15.80 2.23
CA SER A 138 -7.41 15.91 0.81
C SER A 138 -8.43 15.24 -0.11
N PHE A 139 -9.18 14.25 0.38
CA PHE A 139 -10.20 13.53 -0.37
C PHE A 139 -11.45 14.37 -0.66
N ARG A 140 -11.69 15.49 0.04
CA ARG A 140 -12.85 16.37 -0.23
C ARG A 140 -12.89 16.82 -1.69
N ASN A 141 -11.72 17.04 -2.28
CA ASN A 141 -11.57 17.52 -3.66
C ASN A 141 -11.23 16.38 -4.65
N ARG A 142 -11.17 15.13 -4.20
CA ARG A 142 -10.83 13.95 -5.01
C ARG A 142 -12.09 13.14 -5.27
N ASN A 143 -12.81 13.58 -6.30
CA ASN A 143 -14.09 13.04 -6.74
C ASN A 143 -14.20 13.13 -8.27
N GLN A 144 -13.09 12.89 -8.97
CA GLN A 144 -12.99 13.00 -10.44
C GLN A 144 -12.60 11.67 -11.09
N GLY A 145 -12.55 10.58 -10.31
CA GLY A 145 -12.31 9.24 -10.79
C GLY A 145 -13.37 8.80 -11.80
N ILE A 146 -12.93 8.20 -12.91
CA ILE A 146 -13.83 7.87 -14.04
C ILE A 146 -14.69 6.64 -13.73
N ASP A 147 -14.17 5.70 -12.94
CA ASP A 147 -14.84 4.45 -12.58
C ASP A 147 -14.89 4.24 -11.07
N THR A 148 -15.71 3.28 -10.66
CA THR A 148 -15.80 2.75 -9.29
C THR A 148 -15.35 1.28 -9.33
N ASP A 149 -14.03 1.05 -9.36
CA ASP A 149 -13.42 -0.26 -9.59
C ASP A 149 -13.13 -1.01 -8.28
N TYR A 150 -14.12 -1.76 -7.79
CA TYR A 150 -14.00 -2.55 -6.56
C TYR A 150 -12.88 -3.60 -6.61
N TRP A 151 -12.56 -4.11 -7.80
CA TRP A 151 -11.51 -5.11 -7.96
C TRP A 151 -10.15 -4.51 -7.61
N ASN A 152 -9.82 -3.37 -8.20
CA ASN A 152 -8.56 -2.66 -7.89
C ASN A 152 -8.51 -2.21 -6.43
N ALA A 153 -9.64 -1.78 -5.87
CA ALA A 153 -9.74 -1.36 -4.48
C ALA A 153 -9.36 -2.50 -3.52
N LEU A 154 -9.96 -3.68 -3.68
CA LEU A 154 -9.76 -4.83 -2.80
C LEU A 154 -8.42 -5.52 -3.04
N GLU A 155 -7.95 -5.62 -4.29
CA GLU A 155 -6.63 -6.18 -4.59
C GLU A 155 -5.50 -5.27 -4.06
N GLY A 156 -5.64 -3.95 -4.20
CA GLY A 156 -4.70 -2.99 -3.63
C GLY A 156 -4.68 -3.01 -2.10
N ALA A 157 -5.86 -3.14 -1.47
CA ALA A 157 -5.99 -3.33 -0.03
C ALA A 157 -5.32 -4.63 0.43
N ARG A 158 -5.57 -5.76 -0.26
CA ARG A 158 -4.93 -7.05 0.01
C ARG A 158 -3.40 -6.94 -0.03
N GLY A 159 -2.85 -6.31 -1.07
CA GLY A 159 -1.40 -6.07 -1.18
C GLY A 159 -0.85 -5.22 -0.03
N THR A 160 -1.51 -4.10 0.27
CA THR A 160 -1.07 -3.16 1.33
C THR A 160 -1.08 -3.79 2.72
N LEU A 161 -2.04 -4.69 2.98
CA LEU A 161 -2.14 -5.44 4.24
C LEU A 161 -1.12 -6.58 4.31
N ALA A 162 -0.87 -7.27 3.19
CA ALA A 162 0.11 -8.35 3.11
C ALA A 162 1.55 -7.86 3.30
N ASP A 163 1.86 -6.61 2.95
CA ASP A 163 3.17 -5.99 3.19
C ASP A 163 3.48 -5.78 4.68
N ARG A 164 2.50 -5.93 5.58
CA ARG A 164 2.73 -5.84 7.02
C ARG A 164 3.40 -7.10 7.54
N PRO A 165 4.56 -7.01 8.22
CA PRO A 165 5.19 -8.17 8.83
C PRO A 165 4.27 -8.75 9.90
N ARG A 166 4.20 -10.08 9.99
CA ARG A 166 3.49 -10.78 11.08
C ARG A 166 4.03 -10.39 12.46
N THR A 167 3.26 -10.65 13.51
CA THR A 167 3.71 -10.43 14.89
C THR A 167 4.94 -11.29 15.23
N SER A 168 5.64 -10.96 16.32
CA SER A 168 6.87 -11.64 16.74
C SER A 168 6.67 -13.11 17.11
N ASP A 169 5.46 -13.53 17.45
CA ASP A 169 5.06 -14.92 17.71
C ASP A 169 4.58 -15.65 16.44
N GLY A 170 4.61 -14.99 15.27
CA GLY A 170 4.19 -15.55 13.98
C GLY A 170 2.68 -15.56 13.74
N SER A 171 1.87 -15.02 14.66
CA SER A 171 0.42 -14.88 14.49
C SER A 171 0.05 -13.76 13.49
N ASN A 172 -1.19 -13.79 13.02
CA ASN A 172 -1.71 -12.72 12.16
C ASN A 172 -1.99 -11.48 13.03
N ARG A 173 -1.65 -10.30 12.52
CA ARG A 173 -1.98 -9.03 13.18
C ARG A 173 -3.50 -8.85 13.19
N CYS A 174 -4.03 -8.12 14.17
CA CYS A 174 -5.42 -7.65 14.11
C CYS A 174 -5.56 -6.62 12.99
N GLN A 175 -6.08 -7.04 11.84
CA GLN A 175 -6.16 -6.19 10.64
C GLN A 175 -7.62 -6.01 10.18
N ALA A 176 -7.94 -4.79 9.75
CA ALA A 176 -9.24 -4.47 9.17
C ALA A 176 -9.15 -3.47 8.02
N VAL A 177 -10.19 -3.48 7.17
CA VAL A 177 -10.43 -2.48 6.12
C VAL A 177 -11.74 -1.77 6.41
N ALA A 178 -11.72 -0.45 6.51
CA ALA A 178 -12.92 0.38 6.47
C ALA A 178 -13.08 0.93 5.05
N TRP A 179 -14.04 0.38 4.30
CA TRP A 179 -14.25 0.65 2.89
C TRP A 179 -15.47 1.54 2.68
N PHE A 180 -15.24 2.75 2.18
CA PHE A 180 -16.25 3.75 1.90
C PHE A 180 -16.55 3.80 0.40
N SER A 181 -17.83 3.73 0.02
CA SER A 181 -18.26 3.93 -1.37
C SER A 181 -19.70 4.46 -1.43
N ASP A 182 -20.03 5.20 -2.48
CA ASP A 182 -21.35 5.81 -2.73
C ASP A 182 -22.12 5.15 -3.89
N GLY A 183 -21.50 4.21 -4.58
CA GLY A 183 -22.03 3.64 -5.80
C GLY A 183 -21.56 2.22 -6.02
N LYS A 184 -22.27 1.49 -6.88
CA LYS A 184 -21.95 0.13 -7.29
C LYS A 184 -20.66 0.05 -8.10
N LEU A 185 -20.12 -1.16 -8.23
CA LEU A 185 -19.10 -1.49 -9.23
C LEU A 185 -19.56 -1.04 -10.63
N ASP A 186 -18.90 -0.03 -11.18
CA ASP A 186 -19.31 0.60 -12.44
C ASP A 186 -18.10 1.09 -13.25
N PHE A 187 -18.24 1.08 -14.58
CA PHE A 187 -17.21 1.49 -15.51
C PHE A 187 -17.79 2.36 -16.63
N SER A 188 -17.08 3.43 -16.97
CA SER A 188 -17.44 4.31 -18.09
C SER A 188 -16.97 3.76 -19.44
N GLU A 189 -17.80 3.91 -20.49
CA GLU A 189 -17.47 3.47 -21.85
C GLU A 189 -16.25 4.22 -22.43
N ARG A 190 -15.22 3.48 -22.86
CA ARG A 190 -14.00 3.99 -23.48
C ARG A 190 -13.17 2.89 -24.14
N ASP A 191 -12.20 3.26 -24.98
CA ASP A 191 -11.29 2.31 -25.63
C ASP A 191 -10.19 1.83 -24.65
N GLU A 192 -10.57 0.96 -23.73
CA GLU A 192 -9.70 0.38 -22.70
C GLU A 192 -10.11 -1.08 -22.41
N SER A 193 -9.17 -1.87 -21.90
CA SER A 193 -9.39 -3.23 -21.40
C SER A 193 -8.79 -3.37 -20.01
N LYS A 194 -9.43 -4.15 -19.13
CA LYS A 194 -8.97 -4.39 -17.76
C LYS A 194 -8.22 -5.72 -17.63
N PRO A 195 -7.16 -5.80 -16.79
CA PRO A 195 -6.31 -6.99 -16.71
C PRO A 195 -7.02 -8.25 -16.20
N TYR A 196 -8.04 -8.10 -15.36
CA TYR A 196 -8.88 -9.17 -14.81
C TYR A 196 -10.06 -9.57 -15.71
N ALA A 197 -10.23 -8.91 -16.87
CA ALA A 197 -11.30 -9.21 -17.84
C ALA A 197 -10.72 -9.44 -19.25
N PRO A 198 -9.87 -10.46 -19.45
CA PRO A 198 -9.22 -10.70 -20.73
C PRO A 198 -10.26 -11.00 -21.82
N GLY A 199 -10.22 -10.22 -22.91
CA GLY A 199 -11.14 -10.36 -24.04
C GLY A 199 -12.41 -9.50 -23.97
N ALA A 200 -12.63 -8.77 -22.87
CA ALA A 200 -13.65 -7.73 -22.78
C ALA A 200 -13.01 -6.34 -22.92
N SER A 201 -13.73 -5.40 -23.54
CA SER A 201 -13.31 -4.01 -23.69
C SER A 201 -14.43 -3.09 -23.23
N LEU A 202 -14.08 -1.95 -22.65
CA LEU A 202 -15.03 -0.93 -22.20
C LEU A 202 -15.63 -0.12 -23.36
N ASN A 203 -15.38 -0.46 -24.61
CA ASN A 203 -15.80 0.33 -25.77
C ASN A 203 -17.30 0.24 -26.12
N SER A 204 -18.08 -0.51 -25.35
CA SER A 204 -19.53 -0.66 -25.50
C SER A 204 -20.18 -1.08 -24.19
N GLY A 205 -21.46 -0.76 -23.99
CA GLY A 205 -22.20 -1.18 -22.80
C GLY A 205 -22.25 -2.70 -22.58
N ILE A 206 -22.18 -3.52 -23.66
CA ILE A 206 -22.04 -4.98 -23.53
C ILE A 206 -20.69 -5.33 -22.90
N GLY A 207 -19.63 -4.70 -23.38
CA GLY A 207 -18.28 -4.92 -22.87
C GLY A 207 -18.11 -4.41 -21.43
N VAL A 208 -18.73 -3.30 -21.06
CA VAL A 208 -18.82 -2.83 -19.66
C VAL A 208 -19.45 -3.90 -18.77
N ASN A 209 -20.60 -4.44 -19.16
CA ASN A 209 -21.26 -5.52 -18.39
C ASN A 209 -20.39 -6.79 -18.28
N GLN A 210 -19.63 -7.13 -19.33
CA GLN A 210 -18.69 -8.25 -19.27
C GLN A 210 -17.53 -7.99 -18.29
N VAL A 211 -17.02 -6.76 -18.24
CA VAL A 211 -15.97 -6.37 -17.27
C VAL A 211 -16.52 -6.40 -15.84
N ILE A 212 -17.74 -5.90 -15.60
CA ILE A 212 -18.40 -5.97 -14.28
C ILE A 212 -18.58 -7.42 -13.84
N ALA A 213 -19.05 -8.30 -14.73
CA ALA A 213 -19.21 -9.72 -14.44
C ALA A 213 -17.87 -10.40 -14.13
N ALA A 214 -16.81 -10.09 -14.90
CA ALA A 214 -15.48 -10.65 -14.66
C ALA A 214 -14.86 -10.16 -13.34
N ALA A 215 -15.01 -8.88 -13.01
CA ALA A 215 -14.58 -8.33 -11.72
C ALA A 215 -15.34 -8.98 -10.55
N THR A 216 -16.67 -9.11 -10.67
CA THR A 216 -17.52 -9.75 -9.65
C THR A 216 -17.12 -11.20 -9.44
N GLU A 217 -16.99 -11.98 -10.52
CA GLU A 217 -16.51 -13.37 -10.46
C GLU A 217 -15.11 -13.45 -9.84
N SER A 218 -14.23 -12.50 -10.17
CA SER A 218 -12.87 -12.51 -9.65
C SER A 218 -12.81 -12.29 -8.13
N ILE A 219 -13.66 -11.39 -7.62
CA ILE A 219 -13.78 -11.10 -6.19
C ILE A 219 -14.49 -12.26 -5.46
N CYS A 220 -15.60 -12.75 -6.02
CA CYS A 220 -16.58 -13.57 -5.31
C CYS A 220 -16.53 -15.06 -5.56
N ARG A 221 -15.74 -15.54 -6.55
CA ARG A 221 -15.55 -16.98 -6.71
C ARG A 221 -14.91 -17.60 -5.46
N PRO A 222 -15.06 -18.91 -5.22
CA PRO A 222 -14.30 -19.61 -4.19
C PRO A 222 -12.80 -19.35 -4.33
N ALA A 223 -12.14 -18.98 -3.22
CA ALA A 223 -10.74 -18.57 -3.14
C ALA A 223 -10.39 -17.29 -3.96
N GLY A 224 -11.39 -16.49 -4.34
CA GLY A 224 -11.22 -15.15 -4.91
C GLY A 224 -10.69 -14.13 -3.90
N ILE A 225 -10.68 -12.84 -4.28
CA ILE A 225 -10.09 -11.77 -3.45
C ILE A 225 -10.76 -11.67 -2.08
N ALA A 226 -12.09 -11.85 -2.02
CA ALA A 226 -12.83 -11.80 -0.76
C ALA A 226 -12.38 -12.90 0.21
N ASP A 227 -12.29 -14.15 -0.27
CA ASP A 227 -11.81 -15.28 0.53
C ASP A 227 -10.34 -15.11 0.94
N GLN A 228 -9.50 -14.51 0.08
CA GLN A 228 -8.10 -14.24 0.40
C GLN A 228 -7.96 -13.34 1.63
N LEU A 229 -8.66 -12.19 1.64
CA LEU A 229 -8.67 -11.27 2.79
C LEU A 229 -9.17 -11.97 4.06
N ARG A 230 -10.29 -12.69 3.95
CA ARG A 230 -10.92 -13.39 5.08
C ARG A 230 -10.04 -14.50 5.66
N SER A 231 -9.34 -15.24 4.79
CA SER A 231 -8.47 -16.36 5.20
C SER A 231 -7.26 -15.95 6.02
N VAL A 232 -6.80 -14.71 5.85
CA VAL A 232 -5.72 -14.13 6.67
C VAL A 232 -6.25 -13.36 7.88
N GLY A 233 -7.56 -13.42 8.14
CA GLY A 233 -8.20 -12.81 9.31
C GLY A 233 -8.47 -11.31 9.17
N VAL A 234 -8.39 -10.75 7.96
CA VAL A 234 -8.74 -9.34 7.72
C VAL A 234 -10.26 -9.19 7.76
N LYS A 235 -10.75 -8.33 8.65
CA LYS A 235 -12.17 -7.96 8.70
C LYS A 235 -12.46 -6.82 7.71
N VAL A 236 -13.54 -6.91 6.95
CA VAL A 236 -13.91 -5.86 5.99
C VAL A 236 -15.21 -5.19 6.43
N PHE A 237 -15.14 -3.91 6.75
CA PHE A 237 -16.28 -3.08 7.12
C PHE A 237 -16.66 -2.21 5.94
N GLY A 238 -17.80 -2.51 5.31
CA GLY A 238 -18.30 -1.77 4.16
C GLY A 238 -19.25 -0.68 4.58
N ILE A 239 -19.05 0.54 4.09
CA ILE A 239 -19.89 1.70 4.37
C ILE A 239 -20.41 2.26 3.05
N GLY A 240 -21.69 2.01 2.79
CA GLY A 240 -22.40 2.45 1.59
C GLY A 240 -23.17 3.75 1.83
N LEU A 241 -22.91 4.77 1.01
CA LEU A 241 -23.58 6.07 1.06
C LEU A 241 -24.76 6.11 0.08
N ALA A 242 -25.97 5.84 0.57
CA ALA A 242 -27.21 5.90 -0.21
C ALA A 242 -27.80 7.32 -0.24
N ALA A 243 -26.98 8.31 -0.59
CA ALA A 243 -27.41 9.70 -0.75
C ALA A 243 -27.62 10.05 -2.24
N GLY A 244 -28.62 10.89 -2.51
CA GLY A 244 -28.90 11.37 -3.87
C GLY A 244 -29.60 10.33 -4.76
N THR A 245 -28.91 9.84 -5.80
CA THR A 245 -29.48 8.94 -6.82
C THR A 245 -29.27 7.44 -6.55
N SER A 246 -28.42 7.09 -5.59
CA SER A 246 -28.12 5.69 -5.23
C SER A 246 -29.23 5.11 -4.34
N VAL A 247 -29.57 3.83 -4.52
CA VAL A 247 -30.54 3.12 -3.68
C VAL A 247 -29.88 1.98 -2.92
N ALA A 248 -30.51 1.51 -1.83
CA ALA A 248 -30.00 0.41 -1.01
C ALA A 248 -29.56 -0.85 -1.80
N GLN A 249 -30.24 -1.16 -2.90
CA GLN A 249 -29.95 -2.31 -3.77
C GLN A 249 -28.65 -2.16 -4.57
N ASP A 250 -28.18 -0.94 -4.81
CA ASP A 250 -26.91 -0.71 -5.52
C ASP A 250 -25.71 -1.23 -4.71
N PHE A 251 -25.88 -1.42 -3.40
CA PHE A 251 -24.85 -1.92 -2.48
C PHE A 251 -24.93 -3.42 -2.20
N ASP A 252 -25.81 -4.18 -2.86
CA ASP A 252 -25.97 -5.62 -2.58
C ASP A 252 -24.66 -6.39 -2.86
N LEU A 253 -23.94 -6.03 -3.93
CA LEU A 253 -22.61 -6.61 -4.21
C LEU A 253 -21.62 -6.27 -3.08
N MET A 254 -21.51 -5.00 -2.70
CA MET A 254 -20.62 -4.57 -1.62
C MET A 254 -20.94 -5.30 -0.31
N ARG A 255 -22.23 -5.42 0.04
CA ARG A 255 -22.70 -6.17 1.20
C ARG A 255 -22.31 -7.64 1.14
N SER A 256 -22.48 -8.29 -0.02
CA SER A 256 -22.04 -9.69 -0.19
C SER A 256 -20.53 -9.85 0.00
N ILE A 257 -19.73 -8.87 -0.47
CA ILE A 257 -18.27 -8.90 -0.33
C ILE A 257 -17.86 -8.71 1.13
N THR A 258 -18.48 -7.79 1.87
CA THR A 258 -18.06 -7.48 3.25
C THR A 258 -18.62 -8.47 4.26
N ALA A 259 -19.94 -8.69 4.25
CA ALA A 259 -20.64 -9.56 5.20
C ALA A 259 -20.73 -11.02 4.73
N GLY A 260 -20.29 -11.32 3.50
CA GLY A 260 -20.32 -12.67 2.94
C GLY A 260 -21.67 -13.09 2.33
N LEU A 261 -22.76 -12.40 2.69
CA LEU A 261 -24.12 -12.66 2.23
C LEU A 261 -24.89 -11.36 1.93
N ALA A 262 -25.64 -11.34 0.82
CA ALA A 262 -26.59 -10.29 0.47
C ALA A 262 -28.05 -10.69 0.82
N PRO A 263 -29.01 -9.74 0.84
CA PRO A 263 -30.40 -9.98 1.28
C PRO A 263 -31.18 -10.94 0.38
N ASP A 264 -30.76 -11.07 -0.88
CA ASP A 264 -31.29 -12.03 -1.87
C ASP A 264 -30.65 -13.43 -1.74
N SER A 265 -29.83 -13.65 -0.70
CA SER A 265 -29.02 -14.86 -0.49
C SER A 265 -27.88 -15.04 -1.49
N ALA A 266 -27.50 -14.01 -2.27
CA ALA A 266 -26.26 -14.05 -3.04
C ALA A 266 -25.06 -14.08 -2.09
N THR A 267 -24.22 -15.11 -2.23
CA THR A 267 -22.99 -15.28 -1.46
C THR A 267 -21.79 -14.83 -2.27
N CYS A 268 -20.85 -14.15 -1.62
CA CYS A 268 -19.54 -13.85 -2.20
C CYS A 268 -18.47 -14.57 -1.41
N GLY A 269 -17.71 -15.45 -2.07
CA GLY A 269 -16.70 -16.29 -1.43
C GLY A 269 -17.27 -17.47 -0.64
N ARG A 270 -16.40 -18.44 -0.33
CA ARG A 270 -16.72 -19.65 0.46
C ARG A 270 -16.38 -19.50 1.94
N VAL A 271 -15.47 -18.58 2.29
CA VAL A 271 -15.07 -18.32 3.68
C VAL A 271 -16.10 -17.37 4.30
N GLN A 272 -16.91 -17.91 5.21
CA GLN A 272 -18.07 -17.21 5.81
C GLN A 272 -18.02 -17.19 7.35
N ALA A 273 -17.15 -18.01 7.96
CA ALA A 273 -16.97 -18.11 9.41
C ALA A 273 -15.47 -18.08 9.77
N PRO A 274 -15.07 -17.38 10.85
CA PRO A 274 -15.89 -16.43 11.62
C PRO A 274 -16.36 -15.27 10.73
N SER A 275 -17.34 -14.47 11.20
CA SER A 275 -18.00 -13.46 10.36
C SER A 275 -16.97 -12.60 9.60
N PRO A 276 -17.04 -12.52 8.25
CA PRO A 276 -15.98 -11.93 7.45
C PRO A 276 -15.88 -10.40 7.59
N GLY A 277 -16.96 -9.78 8.05
CA GLY A 277 -17.11 -8.34 8.03
C GLY A 277 -18.56 -7.93 8.26
N GLU A 278 -18.79 -6.62 8.19
CA GLU A 278 -20.13 -6.04 8.34
C GLU A 278 -20.35 -4.99 7.26
N PHE A 279 -21.63 -4.74 6.95
CA PHE A 279 -22.03 -3.72 6.00
C PHE A 279 -22.97 -2.73 6.69
N PHE A 280 -22.66 -1.46 6.54
CA PHE A 280 -23.43 -0.35 7.06
C PHE A 280 -23.93 0.50 5.90
N LEU A 281 -25.25 0.73 5.86
CA LEU A 281 -25.88 1.65 4.92
C LEU A 281 -26.15 2.97 5.62
N ALA A 282 -25.74 4.08 5.01
CA ALA A 282 -26.03 5.43 5.52
C ALA A 282 -26.77 6.24 4.45
N GLU A 283 -27.92 6.81 4.79
CA GLU A 283 -28.67 7.70 3.89
C GLU A 283 -28.25 9.18 4.09
N ASN A 284 -27.69 9.50 5.25
CA ASN A 284 -27.22 10.83 5.63
C ASN A 284 -25.98 10.76 6.55
N ILE A 285 -25.40 11.92 6.86
CA ILE A 285 -24.21 12.02 7.73
C ILE A 285 -24.47 11.47 9.14
N ASP A 286 -25.68 11.55 9.66
CA ASP A 286 -25.99 11.10 11.01
C ASP A 286 -26.06 9.56 11.07
N ASP A 287 -26.66 8.89 10.09
CA ASP A 287 -26.62 7.41 9.96
C ASP A 287 -25.19 6.89 9.83
N LEU A 288 -24.37 7.66 9.11
CA LEU A 288 -22.96 7.39 8.92
C LEU A 288 -22.20 7.46 10.25
N LEU A 289 -22.44 8.51 11.04
CA LEU A 289 -21.86 8.65 12.38
C LEU A 289 -22.29 7.51 13.31
N PHE A 290 -23.53 7.04 13.24
CA PHE A 290 -24.00 5.87 14.02
C PHE A 290 -23.35 4.55 13.58
N ALA A 291 -23.18 4.34 12.28
CA ALA A 291 -22.45 3.19 11.76
C ALA A 291 -20.99 3.19 12.25
N PHE A 292 -20.35 4.36 12.24
CA PHE A 292 -18.96 4.51 12.68
C PHE A 292 -18.79 4.45 14.18
N ASP A 293 -19.76 4.91 14.95
CA ASP A 293 -19.78 4.80 16.40
C ASP A 293 -19.60 3.33 16.84
N THR A 294 -20.21 2.38 16.11
CA THR A 294 -20.03 0.94 16.33
C THR A 294 -18.58 0.48 16.04
N LEU A 295 -17.96 0.99 14.97
CA LEU A 295 -16.57 0.69 14.59
C LEU A 295 -15.52 1.39 15.46
N SER A 296 -15.95 2.42 16.19
CA SER A 296 -15.06 3.33 16.91
C SER A 296 -14.58 2.80 18.25
N THR A 297 -15.32 1.83 18.79
CA THR A 297 -14.99 1.05 19.97
C THR A 297 -15.15 -0.44 19.63
N PRO A 298 -14.27 -1.03 18.79
CA PRO A 298 -14.40 -2.42 18.39
C PRO A 298 -14.52 -3.35 19.61
N GLY A 299 -15.45 -4.29 19.60
CA GLY A 299 -15.74 -5.13 20.77
C GLY A 299 -16.66 -4.50 21.80
N GLN A 300 -17.10 -3.26 21.62
CA GLN A 300 -17.98 -2.54 22.54
C GLN A 300 -19.23 -1.99 21.82
N ALA A 301 -20.24 -2.84 21.58
CA ALA A 301 -21.58 -2.39 21.21
C ALA A 301 -22.15 -1.33 22.20
N PRO A 302 -22.76 -0.23 21.70
CA PRO A 302 -23.34 0.81 22.54
C PRO A 302 -24.65 0.38 23.20
N LEU A 303 -24.93 0.96 24.37
CA LEU A 303 -26.29 0.96 24.93
C LEU A 303 -27.15 1.93 24.10
N SER A 304 -27.96 1.38 23.20
CA SER A 304 -28.86 2.17 22.37
C SER A 304 -30.20 2.40 23.05
N GLN A 305 -30.61 3.66 23.15
CA GLN A 305 -31.89 4.07 23.74
C GLN A 305 -32.62 5.01 22.80
N GLU A 306 -33.94 4.86 22.72
CA GLU A 306 -34.83 5.78 21.99
C GLU A 306 -35.87 6.34 22.95
N SER A 307 -36.10 7.65 22.86
CA SER A 307 -37.13 8.34 23.63
C SER A 307 -37.68 9.57 22.91
N GLY A 308 -38.71 10.20 23.48
CA GLY A 308 -39.21 11.50 23.03
C GLY A 308 -38.33 12.66 23.48
N VAL A 309 -38.69 13.87 23.09
CA VAL A 309 -38.02 15.11 23.51
C VAL A 309 -38.79 15.81 24.63
N CYS A 310 -38.07 16.55 25.47
CA CYS A 310 -38.66 17.29 26.58
C CYS A 310 -39.00 18.73 26.19
N SER A 311 -40.14 19.24 26.66
CA SER A 311 -40.60 20.60 26.34
C SER A 311 -40.20 21.60 27.42
N ARG A 312 -39.43 22.63 27.06
CA ARG A 312 -38.96 23.75 27.90
C ARG A 312 -38.05 23.37 29.07
N GLU A 313 -38.32 22.27 29.74
CA GLU A 313 -37.55 21.74 30.86
C GLU A 313 -37.35 20.23 30.73
N VAL A 314 -36.33 19.71 31.40
CA VAL A 314 -36.07 18.25 31.45
C VAL A 314 -37.26 17.52 32.07
N CYS A 315 -37.82 16.57 31.32
CA CYS A 315 -38.94 15.69 31.66
C CYS A 315 -38.45 14.29 32.05
N GLU A 316 -39.30 13.46 32.67
CA GLU A 316 -38.90 12.09 33.05
C GLU A 316 -38.98 11.10 31.88
N GLU A 317 -39.87 11.34 30.93
CA GLU A 317 -40.13 10.48 29.78
C GLU A 317 -38.97 10.54 28.77
N GLY A 318 -38.40 11.73 28.54
CA GLY A 318 -37.33 11.97 27.56
C GLY A 318 -35.90 11.68 28.05
N LYS A 319 -35.75 11.00 29.19
CA LYS A 319 -34.43 10.68 29.76
C LYS A 319 -33.89 9.35 29.24
N HIS A 320 -32.70 9.41 28.65
CA HIS A 320 -31.83 8.28 28.36
C HIS A 320 -30.98 8.02 29.60
N ARG A 321 -31.31 7.00 30.40
CA ARG A 321 -30.70 6.77 31.72
C ARG A 321 -29.57 5.75 31.65
N PHE A 322 -28.55 5.95 32.47
CA PHE A 322 -27.47 4.98 32.67
C PHE A 322 -26.90 5.12 34.09
N VAL A 323 -26.38 4.01 34.63
CA VAL A 323 -25.88 3.89 35.99
C VAL A 323 -24.38 3.68 35.96
N LEU A 324 -23.65 4.57 36.62
CA LEU A 324 -22.20 4.50 36.74
C LEU A 324 -21.79 4.04 38.14
N ASP A 325 -20.69 3.29 38.21
CA ASP A 325 -19.97 2.99 39.44
C ASP A 325 -18.44 3.03 39.20
N ARG A 326 -17.65 2.62 40.20
CA ARG A 326 -16.19 2.70 40.16
C ARG A 326 -15.51 1.69 39.23
N SER A 327 -16.26 0.76 38.63
CA SER A 327 -15.73 -0.13 37.59
C SER A 327 -15.53 0.57 36.24
N ILE A 328 -16.03 1.80 36.10
CA ILE A 328 -16.03 2.58 34.86
C ILE A 328 -15.15 3.82 35.05
N SER A 329 -14.25 4.05 34.11
CA SER A 329 -13.33 5.20 34.11
C SER A 329 -13.73 6.30 33.14
N ALA A 330 -14.48 5.95 32.09
CA ALA A 330 -14.88 6.90 31.06
C ALA A 330 -16.22 6.49 30.42
N VAL A 331 -16.96 7.49 29.96
CA VAL A 331 -18.21 7.32 29.21
C VAL A 331 -18.12 8.20 27.96
N ASN A 332 -18.44 7.63 26.82
CA ASN A 332 -18.60 8.36 25.57
C ASN A 332 -20.04 8.20 25.09
N VAL A 333 -20.67 9.27 24.66
CA VAL A 333 -22.06 9.22 24.21
C VAL A 333 -22.17 9.91 22.87
N LEU A 334 -22.85 9.27 21.93
CA LEU A 334 -23.36 9.87 20.71
C LEU A 334 -24.88 10.03 20.84
N GLY A 335 -25.34 11.27 20.81
CA GLY A 335 -26.75 11.63 20.87
C GLY A 335 -27.24 12.18 19.55
N PHE A 336 -28.46 11.84 19.18
CA PHE A 336 -29.12 12.29 17.95
C PHE A 336 -30.57 12.67 18.18
N THR A 337 -31.05 13.60 17.38
CA THR A 337 -32.47 13.97 17.29
C THR A 337 -32.94 14.13 15.86
N ASP A 338 -34.19 13.77 15.59
CA ASP A 338 -34.81 13.98 14.28
C ASP A 338 -35.31 15.43 14.03
N ALA A 339 -35.04 16.35 14.97
CA ALA A 339 -35.38 17.76 14.88
C ALA A 339 -34.20 18.67 15.28
N VAL A 340 -34.05 19.78 14.57
CA VAL A 340 -33.04 20.82 14.84
C VAL A 340 -33.46 21.74 15.99
N GLY A 341 -32.48 22.34 16.68
CA GLY A 341 -32.72 23.37 17.68
C GLY A 341 -33.03 22.86 19.09
N LEU A 342 -32.91 21.55 19.30
CA LEU A 342 -32.99 20.92 20.63
C LEU A 342 -31.68 21.11 21.38
N VAL A 343 -31.76 21.27 22.70
CA VAL A 343 -30.61 21.44 23.59
C VAL A 343 -30.43 20.17 24.42
N PRO A 344 -29.41 19.33 24.12
CA PRO A 344 -29.03 18.21 24.95
C PRO A 344 -28.67 18.71 26.36
N THR A 345 -29.20 18.06 27.38
CA THR A 345 -29.00 18.42 28.78
C THR A 345 -28.63 17.17 29.56
N LEU A 346 -27.43 17.17 30.14
CA LEU A 346 -26.94 16.10 31.00
C LEU A 346 -27.43 16.33 32.43
N VAL A 347 -27.83 15.26 33.11
CA VAL A 347 -28.34 15.26 34.48
C VAL A 347 -27.48 14.35 35.34
N ALA A 348 -26.93 14.88 36.43
CA ALA A 348 -26.10 14.16 37.39
C ALA A 348 -26.93 13.46 38.47
N PRO A 349 -26.33 12.54 39.26
CA PRO A 349 -27.02 11.81 40.33
C PRO A 349 -27.64 12.73 41.40
N ASN A 350 -27.02 13.88 41.68
CA ASN A 350 -27.55 14.92 42.56
C ASN A 350 -28.65 15.80 41.92
N SER A 351 -29.12 15.47 40.71
CA SER A 351 -30.10 16.22 39.92
C SER A 351 -29.62 17.59 39.40
N GLU A 352 -28.33 17.90 39.51
CA GLU A 352 -27.73 19.05 38.83
C GLU A 352 -27.81 18.83 37.30
N LYS A 353 -27.93 19.92 36.53
CA LYS A 353 -28.15 19.88 35.08
C LYS A 353 -27.09 20.71 34.35
N LEU A 354 -26.57 20.17 33.25
CA LEU A 354 -25.65 20.85 32.34
C LEU A 354 -26.24 20.88 30.93
N PRO A 355 -26.72 22.03 30.44
CA PRO A 355 -27.08 22.21 29.04
C PRO A 355 -25.83 22.21 28.15
N LEU A 356 -25.91 21.54 27.00
CA LEU A 356 -24.86 21.45 25.98
C LEU A 356 -25.31 22.20 24.71
N PRO A 357 -25.24 23.54 24.68
CA PRO A 357 -25.75 24.33 23.55
C PRO A 357 -24.97 24.06 22.26
N LEU A 358 -25.60 24.35 21.12
CA LEU A 358 -24.96 24.26 19.80
C LEU A 358 -23.74 25.20 19.71
N THR A 359 -22.56 24.60 19.56
CA THR A 359 -21.32 25.29 19.16
C THR A 359 -21.21 25.33 17.64
N ALA A 360 -20.16 25.95 17.08
CA ALA A 360 -19.89 25.74 15.67
C ALA A 360 -19.62 24.25 15.41
N ILE A 361 -20.14 23.71 14.31
CA ILE A 361 -19.97 22.29 13.97
C ILE A 361 -18.48 21.95 13.89
N GLY A 362 -18.08 20.89 14.59
CA GLY A 362 -16.70 20.45 14.71
C GLY A 362 -15.86 21.21 15.76
N GLU A 363 -16.41 22.20 16.48
CA GLU A 363 -15.71 22.86 17.59
C GLU A 363 -16.06 22.26 18.96
N ASP A 364 -15.02 22.05 19.78
CA ASP A 364 -15.14 21.51 21.12
C ASP A 364 -15.77 22.51 22.10
N GLY A 365 -16.78 22.04 22.81
CA GLY A 365 -17.34 22.65 24.00
C GLY A 365 -16.88 21.92 25.27
N ARG A 366 -16.84 22.66 26.38
CA ARG A 366 -16.52 22.10 27.70
C ARG A 366 -17.51 22.55 28.75
N GLY A 367 -17.77 21.69 29.72
CA GLY A 367 -18.57 21.97 30.90
C GLY A 367 -18.14 21.11 32.08
N ARG A 368 -18.63 21.45 33.26
CA ARG A 368 -18.40 20.67 34.48
C ARG A 368 -19.74 20.44 35.17
N LEU A 369 -20.00 19.19 35.57
CA LEU A 369 -21.25 18.80 36.21
C LEU A 369 -20.97 17.84 37.37
N GLY A 370 -21.38 18.18 38.60
CA GLY A 370 -21.09 17.35 39.76
C GLY A 370 -19.59 17.13 40.03
N GLY A 371 -18.72 18.03 39.54
CA GLY A 371 -17.26 17.86 39.62
C GLY A 371 -16.65 17.02 38.51
N VAL A 372 -17.45 16.40 37.64
CA VAL A 372 -16.99 15.65 36.46
C VAL A 372 -16.82 16.61 35.28
N GLU A 373 -15.68 16.52 34.59
CA GLU A 373 -15.45 17.22 33.32
C GLU A 373 -16.28 16.58 32.20
N VAL A 374 -16.91 17.42 31.39
CA VAL A 374 -17.71 17.03 30.23
C VAL A 374 -17.18 17.79 29.02
N GLU A 375 -16.57 17.07 28.08
CA GLU A 375 -16.18 17.61 26.78
C GLU A 375 -17.24 17.18 25.76
N TYR A 376 -17.71 18.10 24.92
CA TYR A 376 -18.74 17.80 23.93
C TYR A 376 -18.45 18.49 22.60
N ARG A 377 -18.91 17.91 21.50
CA ARG A 377 -18.75 18.45 20.16
C ARG A 377 -20.00 18.16 19.34
N TRP A 378 -20.45 19.15 18.58
CA TRP A 378 -21.53 18.97 17.62
C TRP A 378 -20.96 18.50 16.29
N GLU A 379 -21.39 17.33 15.84
CA GLU A 379 -20.93 16.70 14.60
C GLU A 379 -21.84 17.09 13.41
N SER A 380 -23.11 17.35 13.70
CA SER A 380 -24.10 17.94 12.79
C SER A 380 -25.07 18.82 13.59
N PRO A 381 -25.99 19.58 12.97
CA PRO A 381 -27.04 20.30 13.70
C PRO A 381 -27.98 19.42 14.54
N ASN A 382 -27.95 18.10 14.33
CA ASN A 382 -28.82 17.11 14.97
C ASN A 382 -28.06 16.07 15.79
N SER A 383 -26.72 16.02 15.68
CA SER A 383 -25.89 15.05 16.38
C SER A 383 -24.83 15.72 17.26
N ILE A 384 -24.80 15.26 18.51
CA ILE A 384 -23.85 15.70 19.53
C ILE A 384 -23.09 14.50 20.03
N SER A 385 -21.79 14.65 20.22
CA SER A 385 -21.00 13.71 20.97
C SER A 385 -20.51 14.35 22.26
N PHE A 386 -20.42 13.58 23.34
CA PHE A 386 -19.76 14.03 24.56
C PHE A 386 -19.00 12.90 25.26
N ALA A 387 -17.96 13.28 25.97
CA ALA A 387 -17.13 12.41 26.78
C ALA A 387 -17.15 12.88 28.24
N MET A 388 -17.18 11.90 29.15
CA MET A 388 -17.07 12.12 30.59
C MET A 388 -15.96 11.23 31.14
N SER A 389 -15.09 11.79 31.96
CA SER A 389 -14.02 11.03 32.62
C SER A 389 -13.67 11.67 33.96
N ASP A 390 -14.08 11.06 35.07
CA ASP A 390 -13.56 11.39 36.41
C ASP A 390 -14.09 10.38 37.46
N ALA A 391 -13.56 9.16 37.49
CA ALA A 391 -14.03 8.11 38.41
C ALA A 391 -13.81 8.42 39.90
N ASP A 392 -12.91 9.37 40.21
CA ASP A 392 -12.60 9.78 41.58
C ASP A 392 -13.57 10.85 42.11
N SER A 393 -14.38 11.45 41.23
CA SER A 393 -15.44 12.37 41.64
C SER A 393 -16.50 11.67 42.48
N VAL A 394 -16.89 12.31 43.58
CA VAL A 394 -17.93 11.80 44.49
C VAL A 394 -19.27 11.61 43.78
N GLN A 395 -19.56 12.40 42.74
CA GLN A 395 -20.79 12.32 41.96
C GLN A 395 -20.70 11.41 40.73
N TRP A 396 -19.54 10.78 40.48
CA TRP A 396 -19.41 9.82 39.38
C TRP A 396 -20.38 8.65 39.56
N GLN A 397 -20.40 8.09 40.77
CA GLN A 397 -21.26 6.96 41.10
C GLN A 397 -22.73 7.39 41.23
N GLY A 398 -23.62 6.77 40.46
CA GLY A 398 -25.06 6.98 40.54
C GLY A 398 -25.76 6.97 39.20
N VAL A 399 -27.03 7.43 39.22
CA VAL A 399 -27.87 7.50 38.02
C VAL A 399 -27.61 8.80 37.26
N TRP A 400 -27.14 8.67 36.03
CA TRP A 400 -26.99 9.75 35.07
C TRP A 400 -28.10 9.69 34.01
N ALA A 401 -28.42 10.84 33.41
CA ALA A 401 -29.36 10.87 32.30
C ALA A 401 -29.02 11.94 31.27
N LEU A 402 -29.22 11.62 29.99
CA LEU A 402 -29.26 12.57 28.89
C LEU A 402 -30.71 12.86 28.51
N ALA A 403 -31.08 14.12 28.34
CA ALA A 403 -32.38 14.51 27.82
C ALA A 403 -32.26 15.63 26.79
N PHE A 404 -33.03 15.57 25.71
CA PHE A 404 -33.06 16.61 24.69
C PHE A 404 -34.21 17.57 24.99
N VAL A 405 -33.89 18.86 25.22
CA VAL A 405 -34.86 19.87 25.62
C VAL A 405 -35.15 20.80 24.45
N ASP A 406 -36.42 20.88 24.06
CA ASP A 406 -36.94 21.86 23.13
C ASP A 406 -37.20 23.20 23.86
N PRO A 407 -36.42 24.26 23.59
CA PRO A 407 -36.61 25.54 24.25
C PRO A 407 -37.89 26.26 23.80
N THR A 408 -38.42 25.99 22.60
CA THR A 408 -39.62 26.66 22.07
C THR A 408 -40.91 25.91 22.45
N GLY A 409 -40.82 24.58 22.53
CA GLY A 409 -41.95 23.67 22.77
C GLY A 409 -42.76 23.39 21.50
N GLU A 410 -42.18 23.59 20.32
CA GLU A 410 -42.81 23.39 19.01
C GLU A 410 -42.53 21.98 18.43
N ALA A 411 -41.48 21.29 18.89
CA ALA A 411 -40.99 20.00 18.40
C ALA A 411 -41.43 18.80 19.25
N LEU A 412 -42.61 18.84 19.90
CA LEU A 412 -43.10 17.81 20.83
C LEU A 412 -43.23 16.38 20.25
N GLN A 413 -43.22 16.23 18.92
CA GLN A 413 -43.29 14.93 18.24
C GLN A 413 -41.93 14.39 17.81
N ALA A 414 -40.86 15.16 18.05
CA ALA A 414 -39.50 14.74 17.74
C ALA A 414 -39.07 13.56 18.61
N ARG A 415 -38.21 12.72 18.05
CA ARG A 415 -37.57 11.58 18.72
C ARG A 415 -36.10 11.86 18.93
N SER A 416 -35.60 11.34 20.03
CA SER A 416 -34.19 11.32 20.37
C SER A 416 -33.70 9.89 20.45
N LYS A 417 -32.49 9.67 19.95
CA LYS A 417 -31.76 8.41 20.04
C LYS A 417 -30.42 8.69 20.69
N SER A 418 -29.94 7.79 21.54
CA SER A 418 -28.58 7.85 22.06
C SER A 418 -27.91 6.49 21.96
N ASN A 419 -26.64 6.52 21.61
CA ASN A 419 -25.71 5.41 21.75
C ASN A 419 -24.74 5.78 22.87
N ILE A 420 -24.86 5.08 23.99
CA ILE A 420 -24.03 5.32 25.18
C ILE A 420 -22.98 4.23 25.25
N HIS A 421 -21.72 4.60 25.03
CA HIS A 421 -20.56 3.74 25.22
C HIS A 421 -20.01 3.92 26.63
N ILE A 422 -20.11 2.85 27.40
CA ILE A 422 -19.60 2.82 28.76
C ILE A 422 -18.35 1.96 28.76
N SER A 423 -17.20 2.61 28.59
CA SER A 423 -15.91 1.93 28.63
C SER A 423 -15.52 1.62 30.08
N GLY A 424 -15.69 0.37 30.47
CA GLY A 424 -15.00 -0.20 31.62
C GLY A 424 -13.55 -0.52 31.24
N ASN A 425 -12.60 -0.20 32.11
CA ASN A 425 -11.20 -0.59 31.93
C ASN A 425 -10.94 -2.03 32.41
N LEU A 426 -11.90 -2.94 32.21
CA LEU A 426 -11.88 -4.30 32.74
C LEU A 426 -11.85 -5.31 31.61
N TYR A 427 -10.78 -6.10 31.53
CA TYR A 427 -10.62 -7.12 30.50
C TYR A 427 -10.50 -8.50 31.15
N PRO A 428 -11.09 -9.55 30.57
CA PRO A 428 -10.79 -10.91 31.00
C PRO A 428 -9.32 -11.25 30.70
N ALA A 429 -8.74 -12.14 31.51
CA ALA A 429 -7.38 -12.58 31.33
C ALA A 429 -7.20 -14.04 31.74
N TRP A 430 -6.36 -14.76 31.00
CA TRP A 430 -5.77 -16.00 31.47
C TRP A 430 -4.54 -15.65 32.31
N LEU A 431 -4.68 -15.76 33.63
CA LEU A 431 -3.62 -15.45 34.58
C LEU A 431 -2.55 -16.55 34.55
N GLY A 432 -1.28 -16.15 34.49
CA GLY A 432 -0.17 -17.10 34.54
C GLY A 432 -0.08 -18.02 33.31
N GLN A 433 -0.36 -17.49 32.11
CA GLN A 433 -0.32 -18.13 30.77
C GLN A 433 1.03 -18.79 30.37
N LYS A 434 1.87 -19.18 31.32
CA LYS A 434 3.16 -19.82 31.09
C LYS A 434 2.93 -21.27 30.66
N THR A 435 2.75 -21.44 29.35
CA THR A 435 3.14 -22.63 28.59
C THR A 435 2.54 -23.96 29.06
N THR A 436 1.23 -24.02 29.27
CA THR A 436 0.55 -25.31 29.36
C THR A 436 0.30 -25.82 27.94
N ALA A 437 0.96 -26.91 27.55
CA ALA A 437 0.56 -27.63 26.35
C ALA A 437 -0.86 -28.14 26.55
N VAL A 438 -1.78 -27.78 25.64
CA VAL A 438 -3.16 -28.22 25.66
C VAL A 438 -3.37 -29.26 24.56
N HIS A 439 -3.97 -30.39 24.93
CA HIS A 439 -4.22 -31.48 24.01
C HIS A 439 -5.73 -31.68 23.82
N SER A 440 -6.11 -32.04 22.61
CA SER A 440 -7.47 -32.50 22.29
C SER A 440 -7.76 -33.83 23.02
N GLY A 441 -9.03 -34.04 23.39
CA GLY A 441 -9.49 -35.30 23.97
C GLY A 441 -9.31 -35.43 25.49
N GLU A 442 -8.78 -34.40 26.17
CA GLU A 442 -8.58 -34.39 27.62
C GLU A 442 -9.00 -33.07 28.26
N LYS A 443 -9.06 -33.04 29.60
CA LYS A 443 -9.21 -31.80 30.36
C LYS A 443 -7.84 -31.18 30.58
N THR A 444 -7.73 -29.87 30.50
CA THR A 444 -6.48 -29.17 30.80
C THR A 444 -6.12 -29.33 32.27
N SER A 445 -4.84 -29.14 32.61
CA SER A 445 -4.49 -28.81 34.00
C SER A 445 -5.26 -27.56 34.43
N ALA A 446 -5.60 -27.45 35.71
CA ALA A 446 -6.36 -26.31 36.20
C ALA A 446 -5.64 -24.98 35.88
N VAL A 447 -6.36 -24.08 35.21
CA VAL A 447 -5.93 -22.74 34.80
C VAL A 447 -6.58 -21.68 35.67
N GLU A 448 -5.97 -20.51 35.77
CA GLU A 448 -6.53 -19.39 36.52
C GLU A 448 -7.05 -18.34 35.54
N LEU A 449 -8.34 -18.03 35.63
CA LEU A 449 -9.00 -17.01 34.82
C LEU A 449 -9.37 -15.83 35.71
N GLY A 450 -9.07 -14.60 35.27
CA GLY A 450 -9.24 -13.40 36.08
C GLY A 450 -9.67 -12.18 35.27
N VAL A 451 -9.71 -11.04 35.95
CA VAL A 451 -9.99 -9.72 35.36
C VAL A 451 -8.76 -8.84 35.55
N VAL A 452 -8.40 -8.07 34.54
CA VAL A 452 -7.30 -7.11 34.58
C VAL A 452 -7.75 -5.72 34.17
N GLY A 453 -7.02 -4.71 34.64
CA GLY A 453 -7.15 -3.33 34.19
C GLY A 453 -6.66 -3.12 32.76
N ALA A 454 -6.87 -1.92 32.21
CA ALA A 454 -6.23 -1.48 30.96
C ALA A 454 -4.70 -1.53 31.01
N ASP A 455 -4.11 -1.40 32.21
CA ASP A 455 -2.66 -1.55 32.45
C ASP A 455 -2.21 -3.02 32.61
N ARG A 456 -3.11 -3.97 32.34
CA ARG A 456 -2.94 -5.43 32.48
C ARG A 456 -2.60 -5.89 33.90
N LYS A 457 -2.82 -5.05 34.93
CA LYS A 457 -2.70 -5.48 36.31
C LYS A 457 -3.96 -6.23 36.75
N PRO A 458 -3.82 -7.34 37.50
CA PRO A 458 -4.96 -8.05 38.08
C PRO A 458 -5.83 -7.13 38.93
N ILE A 459 -7.15 -7.23 38.74
CA ILE A 459 -8.17 -6.57 39.54
C ILE A 459 -8.87 -7.64 40.36
N ASP A 460 -8.97 -7.39 41.67
CA ASP A 460 -9.75 -8.25 42.56
C ASP A 460 -11.24 -8.11 42.23
N PRO A 461 -11.91 -9.18 41.76
CA PRO A 461 -13.34 -9.15 41.43
C PRO A 461 -14.22 -8.72 42.61
N ALA A 462 -13.77 -8.90 43.86
CA ALA A 462 -14.51 -8.48 45.05
C ALA A 462 -14.65 -6.95 45.16
N THR A 463 -13.80 -6.18 44.48
CA THR A 463 -13.84 -4.71 44.46
C THR A 463 -14.90 -4.14 43.51
N LEU A 464 -15.38 -4.95 42.55
CA LEU A 464 -16.49 -4.57 41.68
C LEU A 464 -17.76 -4.47 42.54
N LEU A 465 -18.56 -3.42 42.41
CA LEU A 465 -19.77 -3.28 43.23
C LEU A 465 -20.93 -4.10 42.66
N GLY A 466 -21.04 -4.17 41.34
CA GLY A 466 -22.10 -4.90 40.65
C GLY A 466 -21.81 -6.39 40.46
N LYS A 467 -22.32 -6.94 39.36
CA LYS A 467 -22.22 -8.35 38.97
C LYS A 467 -21.14 -8.52 37.89
N ALA A 468 -20.50 -9.67 37.88
CA ALA A 468 -19.58 -10.08 36.82
C ALA A 468 -19.80 -11.55 36.49
N LEU A 469 -19.71 -11.88 35.20
CA LEU A 469 -19.78 -13.24 34.67
C LEU A 469 -18.69 -13.41 33.61
N LEU A 470 -17.78 -14.35 33.84
CA LEU A 470 -16.68 -14.67 32.93
C LEU A 470 -16.93 -16.02 32.27
N SER A 471 -17.12 -16.03 30.96
CA SER A 471 -17.24 -17.26 30.16
C SER A 471 -15.96 -17.54 29.37
N VAL A 472 -15.75 -18.81 29.05
CA VAL A 472 -14.61 -19.29 28.26
C VAL A 472 -15.09 -20.29 27.22
N ALA A 473 -14.71 -20.04 25.97
CA ALA A 473 -15.02 -20.91 24.84
C ALA A 473 -13.80 -21.07 23.93
N ILE A 474 -13.77 -22.13 23.15
CA ILE A 474 -12.81 -22.32 22.08
C ILE A 474 -13.52 -22.24 20.73
N ILE A 475 -13.01 -21.39 19.86
CA ILE A 475 -13.41 -21.33 18.45
C ILE A 475 -12.38 -22.12 17.65
N ASP A 476 -12.80 -23.23 17.07
CA ASP A 476 -11.92 -24.08 16.28
C ASP A 476 -11.61 -23.50 14.90
N SER A 477 -10.75 -24.19 14.14
CA SER A 477 -10.37 -23.77 12.78
C SER A 477 -11.52 -23.75 11.76
N ALA A 478 -12.66 -24.39 12.07
CA ALA A 478 -13.87 -24.36 11.24
C ALA A 478 -14.83 -23.23 11.68
N GLY A 479 -14.51 -22.48 12.73
CA GLY A 479 -15.35 -21.44 13.30
C GLY A 479 -16.44 -21.98 14.23
N GLN A 480 -16.38 -23.26 14.63
CA GLN A 480 -17.32 -23.80 15.60
C GLN A 480 -16.90 -23.42 17.02
N THR A 481 -17.84 -22.88 17.79
CA THR A 481 -17.65 -22.52 19.20
C THR A 481 -17.94 -23.72 20.10
N HIS A 482 -16.98 -24.04 20.96
CA HIS A 482 -17.05 -25.10 21.97
C HIS A 482 -17.00 -24.47 23.36
N GLU A 483 -18.02 -24.67 24.18
CA GLU A 483 -18.00 -24.24 25.58
C GLU A 483 -17.13 -25.21 26.39
N VAL A 484 -15.98 -24.72 26.87
CA VAL A 484 -14.97 -25.58 27.52
C VAL A 484 -15.01 -25.49 29.04
N ALA A 485 -15.77 -24.57 29.63
CA ALA A 485 -16.05 -24.56 31.07
C ALA A 485 -17.37 -23.85 31.37
N GLU A 486 -17.93 -24.12 32.55
CA GLU A 486 -19.09 -23.38 33.06
C GLU A 486 -18.74 -21.90 33.30
N PRO A 487 -19.65 -20.95 33.00
CA PRO A 487 -19.43 -19.53 33.28
C PRO A 487 -19.13 -19.25 34.76
N LEU A 488 -18.07 -18.50 35.02
CA LEU A 488 -17.62 -18.12 36.36
C LEU A 488 -18.36 -16.88 36.83
N LEU A 489 -19.14 -17.02 37.90
CA LEU A 489 -19.70 -15.88 38.62
C LEU A 489 -18.59 -15.11 39.33
N LYS A 490 -18.85 -13.82 39.60
CA LYS A 490 -17.93 -12.88 40.25
C LYS A 490 -17.11 -13.45 41.42
N ASP A 491 -17.71 -14.26 42.28
CA ASP A 491 -17.09 -14.85 43.47
C ASP A 491 -16.18 -16.06 43.17
N ARG A 492 -16.26 -16.60 41.95
CA ARG A 492 -15.45 -17.72 41.43
C ARG A 492 -14.37 -17.25 40.45
N ILE A 493 -14.38 -15.98 40.04
CA ILE A 493 -13.32 -15.41 39.19
C ILE A 493 -12.02 -15.37 40.00
N GLY A 494 -10.93 -15.92 39.44
CA GLY A 494 -9.65 -16.14 40.13
C GLY A 494 -9.49 -17.55 40.70
N ASP A 495 -10.54 -18.38 40.68
CA ASP A 495 -10.39 -19.80 41.03
C ASP A 495 -9.68 -20.58 39.92
N SER A 496 -9.08 -21.71 40.31
CA SER A 496 -8.53 -22.69 39.39
C SER A 496 -9.66 -23.49 38.71
N VAL A 497 -9.67 -23.50 37.37
CA VAL A 497 -10.71 -24.10 36.52
C VAL A 497 -10.07 -25.03 35.50
N GLU A 498 -10.65 -26.20 35.27
CA GLU A 498 -10.23 -27.11 34.19
C GLU A 498 -11.04 -26.81 32.93
N LEU A 499 -10.38 -26.71 31.77
CA LEU A 499 -11.05 -26.58 30.48
C LEU A 499 -11.26 -27.96 29.87
N ASP A 500 -12.48 -28.29 29.48
CA ASP A 500 -12.85 -29.55 28.86
C ASP A 500 -12.62 -29.50 27.34
N LEU A 501 -11.56 -30.15 26.86
CA LEU A 501 -11.20 -30.21 25.44
C LEU A 501 -11.56 -31.56 24.81
N SER A 502 -12.45 -32.34 25.45
CA SER A 502 -12.80 -33.68 24.99
C SER A 502 -13.50 -33.70 23.63
N GLU A 503 -14.28 -32.67 23.32
CA GLU A 503 -15.01 -32.51 22.04
C GLU A 503 -14.33 -31.51 21.08
N VAL A 504 -13.19 -30.93 21.47
CA VAL A 504 -12.49 -29.89 20.71
C VAL A 504 -11.45 -30.54 19.77
N PRO A 505 -11.50 -30.29 18.44
CA PRO A 505 -10.55 -30.87 17.51
C PRO A 505 -9.14 -30.29 17.67
N ALA A 506 -8.12 -31.08 17.33
CA ALA A 506 -6.74 -30.62 17.29
C ALA A 506 -6.50 -29.64 16.12
N GLY A 507 -5.61 -28.67 16.31
CA GLY A 507 -5.26 -27.66 15.32
C GLY A 507 -5.17 -26.25 15.90
N SER A 508 -5.13 -25.26 15.02
CA SER A 508 -5.18 -23.85 15.40
C SER A 508 -6.59 -23.47 15.84
N SER A 509 -6.69 -22.75 16.94
CA SER A 509 -7.97 -22.35 17.55
C SER A 509 -7.81 -21.02 18.29
N ILE A 510 -8.92 -20.42 18.69
CA ILE A 510 -8.95 -19.19 19.49
C ILE A 510 -9.63 -19.53 20.81
N LEU A 511 -8.95 -19.27 21.94
CA LEU A 511 -9.59 -19.26 23.24
C LEU A 511 -10.23 -17.88 23.43
N ARG A 512 -11.55 -17.82 23.42
CA ARG A 512 -12.33 -16.60 23.65
C ARG A 512 -12.72 -16.53 25.12
N LEU A 513 -12.26 -15.50 25.80
CA LEU A 513 -12.72 -15.14 27.14
C LEU A 513 -13.69 -13.98 27.02
N THR A 514 -14.88 -14.08 27.60
CA THR A 514 -15.89 -13.00 27.58
C THR A 514 -16.30 -12.62 28.99
N LEU A 515 -16.12 -11.34 29.33
CA LEU A 515 -16.48 -10.77 30.62
C LEU A 515 -17.71 -9.88 30.46
N ASN A 516 -18.82 -10.31 31.07
CA ASN A 516 -20.03 -9.51 31.21
C ASN A 516 -20.02 -8.84 32.59
N VAL A 517 -20.15 -7.52 32.64
CA VAL A 517 -20.20 -6.76 33.88
C VAL A 517 -21.50 -5.98 33.91
N THR A 518 -22.21 -5.99 35.03
CA THR A 518 -23.36 -5.12 35.28
C THR A 518 -22.99 -4.24 36.46
N THR A 519 -23.17 -2.92 36.35
CA THR A 519 -22.93 -2.02 37.50
C THR A 519 -23.88 -2.34 38.66
N ALA A 520 -23.57 -1.83 39.85
CA ALA A 520 -24.50 -1.95 40.97
C ALA A 520 -25.77 -1.10 40.73
N ASP A 521 -26.91 -1.58 41.21
CA ASP A 521 -28.15 -0.80 41.24
C ASP A 521 -27.92 0.53 41.96
N ALA A 522 -28.50 1.62 41.43
CA ALA A 522 -28.33 2.95 41.98
C ALA A 522 -29.68 3.55 42.40
N THR A 523 -29.68 4.32 43.49
CA THR A 523 -30.88 5.01 43.95
C THR A 523 -30.95 6.39 43.32
N ARG A 524 -32.08 6.72 42.69
CA ARG A 524 -32.40 8.06 42.19
C ARG A 524 -32.63 9.05 43.34
N ALA A 525 -32.52 10.34 43.01
CA ALA A 525 -32.82 11.43 43.93
C ALA A 525 -34.26 11.43 44.47
N ASP A 526 -35.22 10.82 43.76
CA ASP A 526 -36.62 10.67 44.19
C ASP A 526 -36.88 9.39 45.03
N GLY A 527 -35.84 8.61 45.31
CA GLY A 527 -35.91 7.37 46.08
C GLY A 527 -36.26 6.12 45.25
N GLY A 528 -36.48 6.25 43.93
CA GLY A 528 -36.59 5.10 43.04
C GLY A 528 -35.26 4.36 42.91
N VAL A 529 -35.29 3.03 42.73
CA VAL A 529 -34.09 2.24 42.42
C VAL A 529 -34.03 2.02 40.91
N GLU A 530 -32.93 2.42 40.30
CA GLU A 530 -32.62 2.09 38.91
C GLU A 530 -31.72 0.85 38.88
N PRO A 531 -32.03 -0.13 38.02
CA PRO A 531 -31.18 -1.30 37.84
C PRO A 531 -29.80 -0.86 37.35
N GLY A 532 -28.78 -1.60 37.77
CA GLY A 532 -27.43 -1.45 37.25
C GLY A 532 -27.42 -1.54 35.73
N THR A 533 -26.54 -0.77 35.10
CA THR A 533 -26.35 -0.80 33.66
C THR A 533 -25.49 -1.99 33.30
N GLU A 534 -26.00 -2.83 32.40
CA GLU A 534 -25.21 -3.87 31.76
C GLU A 534 -24.17 -3.19 30.88
N LEU A 535 -22.91 -3.38 31.24
CA LEU A 535 -21.78 -2.92 30.46
C LEU A 535 -21.62 -3.84 29.28
N THR A 536 -21.02 -3.29 28.23
CA THR A 536 -20.77 -4.05 27.05
C THR A 536 -19.80 -5.20 27.33
N PRO A 537 -20.11 -6.44 26.87
CA PRO A 537 -19.26 -7.59 27.10
C PRO A 537 -17.85 -7.33 26.58
N GLN A 538 -16.83 -7.53 27.42
CA GLN A 538 -15.43 -7.41 27.00
C GLN A 538 -14.91 -8.78 26.63
N SER A 539 -14.48 -8.96 25.38
CA SER A 539 -13.94 -10.24 24.91
C SER A 539 -12.45 -10.14 24.62
N VAL A 540 -11.70 -11.21 24.88
CA VAL A 540 -10.27 -11.35 24.58
C VAL A 540 -10.05 -12.66 23.85
N ASP A 541 -9.50 -12.58 22.64
CA ASP A 541 -9.24 -13.71 21.76
C ASP A 541 -7.77 -14.11 21.81
N ILE A 542 -7.47 -15.25 22.43
CA ILE A 542 -6.10 -15.74 22.61
C ILE A 542 -5.84 -16.84 21.57
N PRO A 543 -4.90 -16.63 20.62
CA PRO A 543 -4.50 -17.69 19.70
C PRO A 543 -3.94 -18.88 20.48
N LEU A 544 -4.49 -20.07 20.23
CA LEU A 544 -4.12 -21.30 20.90
C LEU A 544 -3.88 -22.41 19.88
N GLN A 545 -2.79 -23.16 20.08
CA GLN A 545 -2.57 -24.39 19.32
C GLN A 545 -2.95 -25.59 20.18
N ILE A 546 -4.00 -26.29 19.77
CA ILE A 546 -4.46 -27.50 20.43
C ILE A 546 -3.71 -28.68 19.80
N ALA A 547 -2.82 -29.28 20.57
CA ALA A 547 -2.07 -30.43 20.12
C ALA A 547 -3.00 -31.65 19.95
N PRO A 548 -2.63 -32.60 19.08
CA PRO A 548 -3.21 -33.94 19.10
C PRO A 548 -3.20 -34.55 20.52
N PRO A 549 -4.09 -35.53 20.81
CA PRO A 549 -4.07 -36.24 22.08
C PRO A 549 -2.68 -36.75 22.44
N ILE A 550 -2.39 -36.89 23.74
CA ILE A 550 -1.08 -37.36 24.20
C ILE A 550 -0.74 -38.72 23.54
N GLY A 551 0.48 -38.85 23.02
CA GLY A 551 0.97 -40.05 22.34
C GLY A 551 0.88 -40.02 20.81
N TYR A 552 0.29 -38.97 20.24
CA TYR A 552 0.30 -38.72 18.79
C TYR A 552 1.49 -37.84 18.37
N PRO A 553 1.96 -37.96 17.11
CA PRO A 553 2.97 -37.05 16.57
C PRO A 553 2.35 -35.66 16.35
N SER A 554 3.16 -34.61 16.51
CA SER A 554 2.78 -33.23 16.25
C SER A 554 3.32 -32.73 14.91
N VAL A 555 2.52 -31.89 14.25
CA VAL A 555 2.82 -31.23 12.98
C VAL A 555 2.73 -29.72 13.17
N PRO A 556 3.45 -28.91 12.37
CA PRO A 556 3.33 -27.46 12.44
C PRO A 556 1.90 -27.02 12.09
N ALA A 557 1.44 -25.96 12.75
CA ALA A 557 0.15 -25.34 12.47
C ALA A 557 0.05 -24.78 11.04
N ARG A 558 1.18 -24.32 10.49
CA ARG A 558 1.27 -23.66 9.18
C ARG A 558 2.55 -24.04 8.44
N ILE A 559 2.44 -24.11 7.11
CA ILE A 559 3.55 -24.32 6.17
C ILE A 559 3.65 -23.11 5.23
N ASP A 560 4.71 -22.32 5.38
CA ASP A 560 4.96 -21.19 4.49
C ASP A 560 5.93 -21.53 3.34
N PHE A 561 5.44 -21.87 2.15
CA PHE A 561 6.26 -22.22 0.98
C PHE A 561 7.15 -21.07 0.48
N GLY A 562 6.98 -19.85 1.00
CA GLY A 562 7.75 -18.68 0.58
C GLY A 562 7.40 -18.22 -0.83
N THR A 563 8.33 -17.52 -1.47
CA THR A 563 8.15 -16.98 -2.82
C THR A 563 8.52 -18.02 -3.89
N LEU A 564 7.56 -18.32 -4.76
CA LEU A 564 7.66 -19.25 -5.88
C LEU A 564 7.70 -18.46 -7.19
N GLU A 565 8.79 -18.58 -7.95
CA GLU A 565 8.95 -17.91 -9.24
C GLU A 565 8.61 -18.86 -10.39
N GLY A 566 7.63 -18.48 -11.21
CA GLY A 566 7.24 -19.25 -12.40
C GLY A 566 6.18 -20.33 -12.19
N ALA A 567 6.00 -21.16 -13.22
CA ALA A 567 5.15 -22.35 -13.20
C ALA A 567 6.02 -23.61 -13.03
N GLY A 568 5.48 -24.65 -12.39
CA GLY A 568 6.21 -25.89 -12.11
C GLY A 568 5.83 -26.53 -10.78
N SER A 569 6.66 -27.49 -10.35
CA SER A 569 6.52 -28.18 -9.07
C SER A 569 7.57 -27.70 -8.07
N PHE A 570 7.16 -27.47 -6.83
CA PHE A 570 7.96 -26.90 -5.76
C PHE A 570 7.88 -27.81 -4.53
N ASP A 571 9.01 -28.39 -4.12
CA ASP A 571 9.09 -29.35 -3.03
C ASP A 571 9.42 -28.70 -1.69
N ARG A 572 8.81 -29.22 -0.61
CA ARG A 572 9.09 -28.83 0.76
C ARG A 572 8.87 -29.98 1.74
N THR A 573 9.67 -30.05 2.79
CA THR A 573 9.50 -31.04 3.85
C THR A 573 8.81 -30.43 5.07
N ILE A 574 7.72 -31.05 5.53
CA ILE A 574 7.04 -30.71 6.78
C ILE A 574 7.75 -31.41 7.93
N SER A 575 8.15 -30.65 8.95
CA SER A 575 8.71 -31.20 10.17
C SER A 575 7.64 -31.95 10.97
N VAL A 576 7.94 -33.18 11.39
CA VAL A 576 7.09 -33.97 12.29
C VAL A 576 7.84 -34.12 13.61
N THR A 577 7.16 -34.02 14.76
CA THR A 577 7.80 -34.17 16.08
C THR A 577 7.07 -35.20 16.93
N GLY A 578 7.80 -36.08 17.60
CA GLY A 578 7.24 -37.13 18.45
C GLY A 578 6.94 -38.44 17.70
N PRO A 579 6.77 -39.55 18.44
CA PRO A 579 6.58 -40.88 17.85
C PRO A 579 5.21 -41.01 17.18
N GLY A 580 5.17 -41.75 16.07
CA GLY A 580 3.94 -42.05 15.35
C GLY A 580 4.06 -41.84 13.84
N CYS A 581 2.91 -41.80 13.19
CA CYS A 581 2.79 -41.72 11.75
C CYS A 581 2.05 -40.46 11.30
N VAL A 582 2.56 -39.78 10.27
CA VAL A 582 1.87 -38.68 9.60
C VAL A 582 1.75 -39.00 8.11
N ARG A 583 0.55 -38.85 7.55
CA ARG A 583 0.27 -39.05 6.12
C ARG A 583 -0.80 -38.10 5.62
N PHE A 584 -0.91 -37.95 4.30
CA PHE A 584 -2.01 -37.20 3.69
C PHE A 584 -3.34 -37.93 3.87
N ASP A 585 -4.43 -37.17 3.99
CA ASP A 585 -5.77 -37.72 3.92
C ASP A 585 -6.23 -37.85 2.45
N PRO A 586 -6.26 -39.07 1.85
CA PRO A 586 -6.70 -39.24 0.47
C PRO A 586 -8.21 -39.05 0.28
N GLY A 587 -8.99 -39.00 1.37
CA GLY A 587 -10.43 -38.77 1.36
C GLY A 587 -10.81 -37.28 1.39
N THR A 588 -9.88 -36.40 1.76
CA THR A 588 -10.15 -34.98 1.99
C THR A 588 -9.31 -34.11 1.05
N PRO A 589 -9.92 -33.45 0.04
CA PRO A 589 -9.19 -32.59 -0.88
C PRO A 589 -8.64 -31.35 -0.16
N VAL A 590 -7.56 -30.78 -0.72
CA VAL A 590 -6.97 -29.53 -0.23
C VAL A 590 -8.00 -28.41 -0.35
N ALA A 591 -8.30 -27.75 0.77
CA ALA A 591 -9.24 -26.65 0.81
C ALA A 591 -8.51 -25.34 0.51
N LEU A 592 -8.64 -24.84 -0.72
CA LEU A 592 -8.05 -23.56 -1.10
C LEU A 592 -8.89 -22.40 -0.53
N THR A 593 -8.19 -21.42 0.03
CA THR A 593 -8.76 -20.19 0.59
C THR A 593 -8.26 -18.94 -0.14
N GLY A 594 -7.18 -19.06 -0.92
CA GLY A 594 -6.69 -17.99 -1.77
C GLY A 594 -6.04 -18.51 -3.03
N VAL A 595 -6.48 -18.04 -4.20
CA VAL A 595 -5.95 -18.43 -5.50
C VAL A 595 -5.96 -17.23 -6.45
N PRO A 596 -4.79 -16.76 -6.93
CA PRO A 596 -4.72 -15.66 -7.90
C PRO A 596 -5.36 -16.02 -9.24
N ASP A 597 -5.92 -15.03 -9.92
CA ASP A 597 -6.57 -15.19 -11.21
C ASP A 597 -5.60 -15.73 -12.26
N GLY A 598 -6.04 -16.75 -13.00
CA GLY A 598 -5.29 -17.31 -14.12
C GLY A 598 -4.16 -18.27 -13.75
N ILE A 599 -4.00 -18.65 -12.47
CA ILE A 599 -2.98 -19.64 -12.05
C ILE A 599 -3.16 -21.02 -12.69
N GLY A 600 -4.39 -21.35 -13.14
CA GLY A 600 -4.74 -22.65 -13.70
C GLY A 600 -4.96 -23.71 -12.61
N THR A 601 -4.60 -24.96 -12.92
CA THR A 601 -4.66 -26.07 -11.97
C THR A 601 -3.60 -25.91 -10.88
N PHE A 602 -4.04 -26.05 -9.63
CA PHE A 602 -3.19 -26.02 -8.45
C PHE A 602 -3.38 -27.32 -7.67
N THR A 603 -2.29 -28.00 -7.34
CA THR A 603 -2.33 -29.24 -6.56
C THR A 603 -1.23 -29.28 -5.52
N VAL A 604 -1.55 -29.82 -4.34
CA VAL A 604 -0.58 -30.15 -3.30
C VAL A 604 -0.65 -31.67 -3.11
N VAL A 605 0.46 -32.35 -3.34
CA VAL A 605 0.58 -33.81 -3.26
C VAL A 605 1.82 -34.19 -2.46
N GLY A 606 1.92 -35.45 -2.03
CA GLY A 606 3.21 -35.98 -1.55
C GLY A 606 4.25 -35.93 -2.69
N ALA A 607 5.53 -35.71 -2.35
CA ALA A 607 6.60 -35.49 -3.34
C ALA A 607 6.74 -36.62 -4.39
N ASN A 608 6.25 -37.84 -4.12
CA ASN A 608 6.27 -38.97 -5.04
C ASN A 608 5.00 -39.12 -5.90
N GLY A 609 4.04 -38.19 -5.81
CA GLY A 609 2.75 -38.27 -6.50
C GLY A 609 1.79 -39.34 -5.96
N ASP A 610 2.19 -40.10 -4.94
CA ASP A 610 1.36 -41.08 -4.25
C ASP A 610 0.90 -40.52 -2.89
N VAL A 611 -0.41 -40.40 -2.72
CA VAL A 611 -1.06 -39.90 -1.50
C VAL A 611 -1.29 -41.04 -0.49
N ARG A 612 -0.97 -42.30 -0.85
CA ARG A 612 -1.51 -43.48 -0.16
C ARG A 612 -0.53 -44.34 0.65
N SER A 613 0.79 -44.15 0.63
CA SER A 613 1.70 -45.18 1.19
C SER A 613 2.73 -44.76 2.24
N ASP A 614 3.23 -43.53 2.25
CA ASP A 614 4.48 -43.26 2.97
C ASP A 614 4.21 -42.59 4.32
N CYS A 615 4.20 -43.42 5.37
CA CYS A 615 4.24 -42.98 6.74
C CYS A 615 5.54 -42.20 6.99
N ALA A 616 5.43 -40.89 7.26
CA ALA A 616 6.60 -40.11 7.68
C ALA A 616 6.89 -40.37 9.16
N GLU A 617 8.01 -41.04 9.45
CA GLU A 617 8.55 -41.18 10.81
C GLU A 617 9.18 -39.85 11.27
N SER A 618 9.23 -39.64 12.60
CA SER A 618 9.57 -38.37 13.27
C SER A 618 10.86 -37.68 12.80
N ASP A 619 11.82 -38.44 12.26
CA ASP A 619 13.15 -37.95 11.92
C ASP A 619 13.33 -37.61 10.42
N ALA A 620 12.40 -38.05 9.56
CA ALA A 620 12.47 -37.85 8.11
C ALA A 620 11.60 -36.69 7.60
N GLY A 621 10.54 -36.33 8.33
CA GLY A 621 9.54 -35.33 7.92
C GLY A 621 8.67 -35.80 6.74
N LEU A 622 7.59 -35.07 6.45
CA LEU A 622 6.66 -35.40 5.36
C LEU A 622 6.98 -34.55 4.12
N PRO A 623 7.48 -35.12 3.02
CA PRO A 623 7.79 -34.36 1.81
C PRO A 623 6.52 -34.06 0.99
N VAL A 624 6.38 -32.80 0.61
CA VAL A 624 5.20 -32.23 -0.07
C VAL A 624 5.63 -31.48 -1.32
N SER A 625 4.95 -31.71 -2.44
CA SER A 625 5.13 -31.00 -3.69
C SER A 625 3.89 -30.15 -4.00
N LEU A 626 4.12 -28.89 -4.33
CA LEU A 626 3.13 -27.93 -4.79
C LEU A 626 3.30 -27.70 -6.29
N SER A 627 2.24 -27.89 -7.09
CA SER A 627 2.30 -27.70 -8.55
C SER A 627 1.44 -26.53 -9.02
N ILE A 628 2.03 -25.66 -9.84
CA ILE A 628 1.41 -24.47 -10.45
C ILE A 628 1.47 -24.57 -11.98
N GLU A 629 0.33 -24.44 -12.65
CA GLU A 629 0.24 -24.50 -14.12
C GLU A 629 0.71 -23.22 -14.82
N ASN A 630 0.28 -22.05 -14.34
CA ASN A 630 0.60 -20.77 -14.95
C ASN A 630 1.26 -19.82 -13.95
N ALA A 631 2.35 -19.16 -14.38
CA ALA A 631 3.01 -18.13 -13.58
C ALA A 631 2.13 -16.87 -13.50
N VAL A 632 1.67 -16.55 -12.30
CA VAL A 632 0.87 -15.36 -11.99
C VAL A 632 1.44 -14.65 -10.77
N ASN A 633 1.12 -13.36 -10.63
CA ASN A 633 1.49 -12.63 -9.42
C ASN A 633 0.35 -12.79 -8.40
N GLY A 634 0.67 -13.20 -7.18
CA GLY A 634 -0.28 -13.24 -6.08
C GLY A 634 -0.03 -14.39 -5.12
N THR A 635 -0.77 -14.42 -4.02
CA THR A 635 -0.60 -15.40 -2.95
C THR A 635 -1.58 -16.55 -3.11
N VAL A 636 -1.10 -17.78 -2.97
CA VAL A 636 -1.92 -18.98 -2.83
C VAL A 636 -1.97 -19.38 -1.37
N SER A 637 -3.15 -19.66 -0.84
CA SER A 637 -3.34 -20.13 0.54
C SER A 637 -4.43 -21.19 0.64
N GLY A 638 -4.35 -22.01 1.69
CA GLY A 638 -5.35 -23.03 1.96
C GLY A 638 -5.04 -23.88 3.18
N THR A 639 -5.83 -24.94 3.34
CA THR A 639 -5.69 -25.94 4.41
C THR A 639 -5.53 -27.32 3.78
N LEU A 640 -4.51 -28.04 4.23
CA LEU A 640 -4.30 -29.46 3.94
C LEU A 640 -4.72 -30.30 5.16
N SER A 641 -5.25 -31.49 4.90
CA SER A 641 -5.66 -32.42 5.97
C SER A 641 -4.62 -33.53 6.08
N LEU A 642 -3.97 -33.63 7.24
CA LEU A 642 -3.04 -34.71 7.56
C LEU A 642 -3.74 -35.71 8.49
N MET A 643 -3.58 -37.00 8.24
CA MET A 643 -3.89 -38.02 9.21
C MET A 643 -2.68 -38.29 10.08
N VAL A 644 -2.89 -38.28 11.39
CA VAL A 644 -1.88 -38.63 12.39
C VAL A 644 -2.33 -39.84 13.21
N SER A 645 -1.42 -40.76 13.49
CA SER A 645 -1.66 -41.91 14.38
C SER A 645 -0.49 -42.17 15.33
N PRO A 646 -0.75 -42.75 16.52
CA PRO A 646 0.30 -43.14 17.45
C PRO A 646 1.17 -44.27 16.88
N GLU A 647 2.35 -44.43 17.45
CA GLU A 647 3.27 -45.50 17.07
C GLU A 647 2.63 -46.89 17.28
N GLY A 648 2.52 -47.67 16.21
CA GLY A 648 1.97 -49.03 16.25
C GLY A 648 0.44 -49.13 16.31
N GLU A 649 -0.30 -48.02 16.35
CA GLU A 649 -1.77 -47.96 16.47
C GLU A 649 -2.40 -47.24 15.25
N SER A 650 -2.22 -47.82 14.05
CA SER A 650 -2.72 -47.24 12.78
C SER A 650 -4.25 -47.21 12.65
N ASP A 651 -4.97 -47.87 13.56
CA ASP A 651 -6.43 -47.88 13.63
C ASP A 651 -7.02 -46.68 14.39
N ARG A 652 -6.19 -45.91 15.10
CA ARG A 652 -6.59 -44.71 15.85
C ARG A 652 -6.16 -43.41 15.17
N GLU A 653 -6.42 -43.30 13.88
CA GLU A 653 -6.11 -42.09 13.11
C GLU A 653 -7.05 -40.93 13.42
N ILE A 654 -6.48 -39.73 13.51
CA ILE A 654 -7.24 -38.48 13.58
C ILE A 654 -6.78 -37.53 12.48
N THR A 655 -7.69 -36.71 11.98
CA THR A 655 -7.38 -35.69 10.97
C THR A 655 -7.00 -34.38 11.64
N VAL A 656 -5.84 -33.83 11.25
CA VAL A 656 -5.30 -32.56 11.72
C VAL A 656 -5.23 -31.59 10.52
N PRO A 657 -5.95 -30.45 10.57
CA PRO A 657 -5.83 -29.41 9.55
C PRO A 657 -4.52 -28.64 9.72
N VAL A 658 -3.79 -28.45 8.62
CA VAL A 658 -2.56 -27.64 8.57
C VAL A 658 -2.71 -26.56 7.50
N GLN A 659 -2.49 -25.30 7.88
CA GLN A 659 -2.58 -24.18 6.93
C GLN A 659 -1.34 -24.09 6.05
N PHE A 660 -1.44 -23.55 4.85
CA PHE A 660 -0.29 -23.22 4.02
C PHE A 660 -0.45 -21.91 3.26
N SER A 661 0.68 -21.30 2.91
CA SER A 661 0.77 -20.11 2.06
C SER A 661 1.94 -20.22 1.09
N ALA A 662 1.83 -19.59 -0.09
CA ALA A 662 2.88 -19.46 -1.09
C ALA A 662 2.69 -18.18 -1.90
N ASP A 663 3.74 -17.39 -2.11
CA ASP A 663 3.68 -16.18 -2.94
C ASP A 663 4.20 -16.47 -4.34
N VAL A 664 3.33 -16.44 -5.35
CA VAL A 664 3.71 -16.70 -6.74
C VAL A 664 4.09 -15.40 -7.44
N GLN A 665 5.19 -15.42 -8.18
CA GLN A 665 5.67 -14.31 -8.99
C GLN A 665 5.90 -14.73 -10.44
N LYS A 666 5.56 -13.84 -11.37
CA LYS A 666 5.89 -13.97 -12.77
C LYS A 666 7.40 -13.77 -12.96
N PRO A 667 8.08 -14.68 -13.66
CA PRO A 667 9.48 -14.47 -14.00
C PRO A 667 9.57 -13.26 -14.92
N VAL A 668 10.63 -12.46 -14.73
CA VAL A 668 10.90 -11.31 -15.60
C VAL A 668 11.08 -11.80 -17.03
N ASP A 669 10.33 -11.23 -17.98
CA ASP A 669 10.52 -11.46 -19.42
C ASP A 669 11.91 -10.93 -19.81
N SER A 670 12.90 -11.81 -19.73
CA SER A 670 14.31 -11.50 -19.92
C SER A 670 14.55 -10.88 -21.29
N ALA A 671 13.78 -11.27 -22.31
CA ALA A 671 13.92 -10.70 -23.65
C ALA A 671 13.48 -9.23 -23.69
N ARG A 672 12.33 -8.88 -23.09
CA ARG A 672 11.87 -7.49 -23.01
C ARG A 672 12.72 -6.63 -22.11
N PHE A 673 13.20 -7.18 -20.99
CA PHE A 673 14.11 -6.49 -20.08
C PHE A 673 15.40 -6.11 -20.80
N TRP A 674 16.06 -7.05 -21.47
CA TRP A 674 17.30 -6.78 -22.20
C TRP A 674 17.10 -5.83 -23.38
N VAL A 675 16.00 -5.95 -24.13
CA VAL A 675 15.68 -5.00 -25.22
C VAL A 675 15.49 -3.58 -24.67
N THR A 676 14.72 -3.43 -23.59
CA THR A 676 14.47 -2.12 -22.97
C THR A 676 15.75 -1.54 -22.37
N LEU A 677 16.57 -2.35 -21.70
CA LEU A 677 17.84 -1.94 -21.14
C LEU A 677 18.81 -1.47 -22.23
N VAL A 678 18.96 -2.24 -23.31
CA VAL A 678 19.81 -1.87 -24.46
C VAL A 678 19.30 -0.59 -25.11
N LEU A 679 17.98 -0.47 -25.31
CA LEU A 679 17.38 0.73 -25.90
C LEU A 679 17.62 1.96 -25.02
N ALA A 680 17.43 1.85 -23.70
CA ALA A 680 17.69 2.93 -22.74
C ALA A 680 19.17 3.31 -22.71
N LEU A 681 20.08 2.32 -22.74
CA LEU A 681 21.53 2.54 -22.77
C LEU A 681 22.01 3.19 -24.07
N LEU A 682 21.33 2.95 -25.20
CA LEU A 682 21.63 3.61 -26.46
C LEU A 682 21.03 5.02 -26.55
N LEU A 683 19.78 5.20 -26.10
CA LEU A 683 19.09 6.49 -26.15
C LEU A 683 19.65 7.51 -25.16
N GLY A 684 20.04 7.07 -23.95
CA GLY A 684 20.60 7.93 -22.90
C GLY A 684 21.78 8.81 -23.38
N PRO A 685 22.88 8.24 -23.88
CA PRO A 685 24.00 8.98 -24.44
C PRO A 685 23.76 9.42 -25.90
N GLY A 686 22.93 8.71 -26.65
CA GLY A 686 22.66 9.01 -28.06
C GLY A 686 21.95 10.34 -28.28
N ILE A 687 20.94 10.66 -27.47
CA ILE A 687 20.15 11.88 -27.60
C ILE A 687 21.01 13.15 -27.41
N PRO A 688 21.80 13.31 -26.33
CA PRO A 688 22.70 14.47 -26.16
C PRO A 688 23.72 14.62 -27.30
N LEU A 689 24.27 13.51 -27.82
CA LEU A 689 25.21 13.55 -28.93
C LEU A 689 24.56 14.08 -30.21
N VAL A 690 23.34 13.64 -30.53
CA VAL A 690 22.57 14.15 -31.68
C VAL A 690 22.32 15.65 -31.53
N PHE A 691 21.95 16.13 -30.35
CA PHE A 691 21.80 17.56 -30.08
C PHE A 691 23.11 18.34 -30.28
N LEU A 692 24.24 17.82 -29.80
CA LEU A 692 25.55 18.46 -29.98
C LEU A 692 25.96 18.55 -31.46
N TYR A 693 25.80 17.48 -32.24
CA TYR A 693 26.07 17.53 -33.68
C TYR A 693 25.10 18.47 -34.42
N GLY A 694 23.83 18.52 -34.02
CA GLY A 694 22.84 19.45 -34.55
C GLY A 694 23.25 20.92 -34.32
N ALA A 695 23.60 21.28 -33.09
CA ALA A 695 24.08 22.62 -32.73
C ALA A 695 25.37 22.99 -33.48
N LYS A 696 26.30 22.04 -33.60
CA LYS A 696 27.55 22.23 -34.33
C LYS A 696 27.33 22.38 -35.82
N TRP A 697 26.39 21.63 -36.40
CA TRP A 697 25.96 21.84 -37.78
C TRP A 697 25.40 23.25 -37.94
N MET A 698 24.50 23.72 -37.08
CA MET A 698 23.93 25.06 -37.16
C MET A 698 24.99 26.17 -37.12
N THR A 699 26.04 26.02 -36.30
CA THR A 699 27.08 27.04 -36.06
C THR A 699 28.27 26.97 -37.03
N ALA A 700 28.50 25.86 -37.74
CA ALA A 700 29.59 25.72 -38.72
C ALA A 700 29.36 26.49 -40.03
N LYS A 701 29.45 27.82 -39.97
CA LYS A 701 29.31 28.75 -41.10
C LYS A 701 30.46 29.75 -41.13
N ILE A 702 30.86 30.17 -42.33
CA ILE A 702 31.83 31.25 -42.54
C ILE A 702 31.14 32.58 -42.19
N PRO A 703 31.74 33.43 -41.33
CA PRO A 703 31.17 34.73 -40.96
C PRO A 703 30.91 35.64 -42.16
N ALA A 704 29.85 36.46 -42.08
CA ALA A 704 29.45 37.41 -43.13
C ALA A 704 30.30 38.71 -43.09
N VAL A 705 31.62 38.55 -43.16
CA VAL A 705 32.58 39.66 -43.19
C VAL A 705 33.19 39.71 -44.59
N GLY A 706 33.33 40.89 -45.18
CA GLY A 706 33.88 41.04 -46.52
C GLY A 706 35.27 40.40 -46.63
N LEU A 707 35.51 39.69 -47.73
CA LEU A 707 36.72 38.92 -47.96
C LEU A 707 37.29 39.27 -49.34
N LYS A 708 38.59 39.49 -49.41
CA LYS A 708 39.37 39.61 -50.64
C LYS A 708 40.20 38.33 -50.77
N ALA A 709 40.23 37.76 -51.96
CA ALA A 709 40.94 36.52 -52.22
C ALA A 709 41.77 36.64 -53.49
N ARG A 710 42.97 36.07 -53.48
CA ARG A 710 43.83 36.01 -54.66
C ARG A 710 44.66 34.75 -54.71
N GLN A 711 44.58 34.04 -55.82
CA GLN A 711 45.48 32.96 -56.18
C GLN A 711 46.71 33.53 -56.88
N ILE A 712 47.89 33.22 -56.34
CA ILE A 712 49.18 33.66 -56.85
C ILE A 712 50.03 32.41 -57.15
N PRO A 713 50.40 32.16 -58.41
CA PRO A 713 51.39 31.14 -58.74
C PRO A 713 52.74 31.50 -58.13
N ILE A 714 53.33 30.55 -57.40
CA ILE A 714 54.62 30.71 -56.73
C ILE A 714 55.56 29.56 -57.05
N GLU A 715 56.86 29.82 -56.96
CA GLU A 715 57.91 28.82 -57.04
C GLU A 715 58.63 28.73 -55.68
N VAL A 716 58.85 27.53 -55.16
CA VAL A 716 59.58 27.30 -53.91
C VAL A 716 60.98 26.79 -54.23
N ARG A 717 62.00 27.65 -54.07
CA ARG A 717 63.42 27.30 -54.30
C ARG A 717 64.26 27.70 -53.10
N GLU A 718 65.17 26.82 -52.67
CA GLU A 718 66.12 27.06 -51.58
C GLU A 718 65.47 27.59 -50.27
N GLY A 719 64.24 27.16 -49.99
CA GLY A 719 63.49 27.60 -48.80
C GLY A 719 62.85 28.97 -48.88
N ALA A 720 62.86 29.63 -50.05
CA ALA A 720 62.19 30.90 -50.30
C ALA A 720 61.03 30.75 -51.29
N ILE A 721 59.99 31.57 -51.13
CA ILE A 721 58.90 31.71 -52.11
C ILE A 721 59.23 32.80 -53.13
N LEU A 722 59.15 32.45 -54.42
CA LEU A 722 59.42 33.31 -55.55
C LEU A 722 58.15 33.51 -56.37
N ARG A 723 57.96 34.72 -56.90
CA ARG A 723 56.93 35.04 -57.88
C ARG A 723 57.62 35.57 -59.13
N ALA A 724 57.46 34.87 -60.26
CA ALA A 724 58.11 35.20 -61.53
C ALA A 724 59.63 35.45 -61.39
N GLY A 725 60.31 34.63 -60.58
CA GLY A 725 61.77 34.70 -60.36
C GLY A 725 62.26 35.79 -59.39
N ARG A 726 61.37 36.54 -58.73
CA ARG A 726 61.71 37.53 -57.68
C ARG A 726 61.18 37.10 -56.31
N PRO A 727 61.76 37.56 -55.19
CA PRO A 727 61.20 37.34 -53.86
C PRO A 727 59.72 37.74 -53.81
N PHE A 728 58.88 36.91 -53.20
CA PHE A 728 57.43 37.12 -53.18
C PHE A 728 57.03 38.46 -52.54
N GLU A 729 56.42 39.35 -53.33
CA GLU A 729 55.79 40.59 -52.88
C GLU A 729 54.38 40.70 -53.51
N LEU A 730 53.49 41.46 -52.86
CA LEU A 730 52.18 41.78 -53.40
C LEU A 730 52.28 42.94 -54.39
N ASP A 731 51.62 42.78 -55.54
CA ASP A 731 51.39 43.87 -56.49
C ASP A 731 50.18 44.69 -56.05
N GLU A 732 50.13 45.98 -56.42
CA GLU A 732 49.01 46.89 -56.12
C GLU A 732 47.64 46.38 -56.61
N ARG A 733 47.61 45.38 -57.50
CA ARG A 733 46.40 44.82 -58.11
C ARG A 733 45.94 43.49 -57.49
N ASP A 734 46.69 42.88 -56.58
CA ASP A 734 46.41 41.50 -56.14
C ASP A 734 45.21 41.38 -55.19
N LEU A 735 44.86 42.41 -54.42
CA LEU A 735 43.77 42.36 -53.43
C LEU A 735 42.68 43.42 -53.70
N VAL A 736 42.33 43.59 -54.97
CA VAL A 736 41.31 44.55 -55.44
C VAL A 736 39.92 43.92 -55.51
N GLU A 737 39.83 42.65 -55.91
CA GLU A 737 38.55 41.96 -56.06
C GLU A 737 38.03 41.40 -54.73
N SER A 738 36.74 41.64 -54.47
CA SER A 738 36.04 41.09 -53.31
C SER A 738 35.30 39.81 -53.66
N VAL A 739 35.37 38.82 -52.78
CA VAL A 739 34.69 37.54 -52.91
C VAL A 739 33.17 37.74 -52.85
N ARG A 740 32.46 37.23 -53.85
CA ARG A 740 31.00 37.32 -53.95
C ARG A 740 30.31 36.38 -52.95
N GLY A 741 29.12 36.75 -52.50
CA GLY A 741 28.30 35.86 -51.64
C GLY A 741 28.50 36.05 -50.13
N MET A 742 29.31 37.02 -49.69
CA MET A 742 29.60 37.30 -48.27
C MET A 742 28.56 38.22 -47.57
N HIS A 743 27.38 38.43 -48.17
CA HIS A 743 26.29 39.23 -47.57
C HIS A 743 25.54 38.50 -46.44
N LYS A 744 25.78 37.20 -46.27
CA LYS A 744 25.25 36.34 -45.22
C LYS A 744 26.24 35.23 -44.91
N SER A 745 26.12 34.58 -43.75
CA SER A 745 27.02 33.48 -43.41
C SER A 745 26.88 32.34 -44.40
N ALA A 746 27.99 31.87 -44.95
CA ALA A 746 28.03 30.89 -46.02
C ALA A 746 28.60 29.55 -45.52
N ARG A 747 28.16 28.43 -46.12
CA ARG A 747 28.76 27.11 -45.90
C ARG A 747 29.63 26.66 -47.07
N VAL A 748 29.42 27.26 -48.23
CA VAL A 748 30.20 27.05 -49.44
C VAL A 748 30.47 28.43 -50.03
N LEU A 749 31.72 28.69 -50.39
CA LEU A 749 32.17 29.95 -50.98
C LEU A 749 33.21 29.63 -52.05
N ASP A 750 33.20 30.36 -53.16
CA ASP A 750 34.27 30.33 -54.15
C ASP A 750 35.16 31.55 -53.92
N ALA A 751 36.45 31.32 -53.65
CA ALA A 751 37.45 32.35 -53.39
C ALA A 751 38.50 32.32 -54.52
N ASP A 752 38.31 33.18 -55.53
CA ASP A 752 39.16 33.31 -56.72
C ASP A 752 39.36 31.98 -57.48
N GLY A 753 38.38 31.08 -57.51
CA GLY A 753 38.46 29.75 -58.13
C GLY A 753 38.82 28.60 -57.18
N VAL A 754 39.01 28.86 -55.88
CA VAL A 754 39.16 27.84 -54.83
C VAL A 754 37.83 27.64 -54.10
N GLN A 755 37.37 26.39 -54.01
CA GLN A 755 36.15 26.07 -53.29
C GLN A 755 36.42 25.93 -51.78
N LEU A 756 35.79 26.79 -50.98
CA LEU A 756 35.80 26.74 -49.52
C LEU A 756 34.50 26.11 -49.02
N ARG A 757 34.57 25.02 -48.26
CA ARG A 757 33.39 24.30 -47.72
C ARG A 757 33.49 24.01 -46.24
N THR A 758 32.48 24.40 -45.45
CA THR A 758 32.47 24.11 -44.01
C THR A 758 32.22 22.63 -43.72
N ARG A 759 32.91 22.13 -42.69
CA ARG A 759 32.87 20.75 -42.18
C ARG A 759 32.78 20.78 -40.67
N ILE A 760 32.11 19.80 -40.09
CA ILE A 760 31.88 19.69 -38.64
C ILE A 760 32.96 18.80 -38.01
N GLY A 761 33.55 17.87 -38.75
CA GLY A 761 34.54 16.93 -38.23
C GLY A 761 33.89 15.85 -37.33
N TRP A 762 34.70 14.87 -36.93
CA TRP A 762 34.21 13.69 -36.18
C TRP A 762 33.88 14.03 -34.74
N SER A 763 34.66 14.86 -34.03
CA SER A 763 34.38 15.13 -32.61
C SER A 763 33.07 15.91 -32.41
N PRO A 764 32.17 15.49 -31.49
CA PRO A 764 30.99 16.29 -31.10
C PRO A 764 31.39 17.54 -30.32
N ILE A 765 32.60 17.56 -29.72
CA ILE A 765 33.15 18.67 -28.94
C ILE A 765 34.22 19.40 -29.78
N GLY A 766 34.06 20.72 -29.96
CA GLY A 766 34.99 21.60 -30.70
C GLY A 766 34.38 22.24 -31.95
N ALA A 767 35.03 23.27 -32.48
CA ALA A 767 34.54 24.04 -33.63
C ALA A 767 34.57 23.24 -34.95
N GLY A 768 33.71 23.63 -35.89
CA GLY A 768 33.85 23.21 -37.29
C GLY A 768 35.09 23.84 -37.95
N TYR A 769 35.37 23.45 -39.19
CA TYR A 769 36.47 23.97 -40.00
C TYR A 769 36.03 24.17 -41.44
N VAL A 770 36.85 24.83 -42.27
CA VAL A 770 36.63 25.01 -43.70
C VAL A 770 37.66 24.17 -44.46
N SER A 771 37.20 23.37 -45.41
CA SER A 771 38.06 22.69 -46.36
C SER A 771 38.22 23.58 -47.59
N ALA A 772 39.44 23.91 -47.96
CA ALA A 772 39.80 24.63 -49.17
C ALA A 772 40.34 23.63 -50.18
N SER A 773 39.61 23.44 -51.28
CA SER A 773 39.90 22.41 -52.26
C SER A 773 40.04 23.01 -53.66
N VAL A 774 41.05 22.53 -54.40
CA VAL A 774 41.17 22.76 -55.83
C VAL A 774 41.33 21.40 -56.52
N PRO A 775 40.55 21.10 -57.58
CA PRO A 775 40.64 19.81 -58.27
C PRO A 775 42.06 19.49 -58.72
N GLY A 776 42.53 18.28 -58.42
CA GLY A 776 43.87 17.80 -58.80
C GLY A 776 45.02 18.26 -57.91
N MET A 777 44.80 19.17 -56.96
CA MET A 777 45.85 19.67 -56.06
C MET A 777 45.63 19.25 -54.60
N ARG A 778 46.71 19.27 -53.81
CA ARG A 778 46.71 19.05 -52.36
C ARG A 778 47.04 20.33 -51.63
N GLY A 779 46.34 20.59 -50.52
CA GLY A 779 46.38 21.88 -49.83
C GLY A 779 46.92 21.81 -48.41
N ALA A 780 47.64 22.85 -47.99
CA ALA A 780 48.06 23.08 -46.61
C ALA A 780 47.83 24.55 -46.25
N SER A 781 47.28 24.82 -45.07
CA SER A 781 46.96 26.17 -44.62
C SER A 781 47.92 26.72 -43.57
N SER A 782 47.71 27.99 -43.24
CA SER A 782 48.37 28.71 -42.14
C SER A 782 47.96 28.27 -40.72
N VAL A 783 47.04 27.32 -40.56
CA VAL A 783 46.47 26.94 -39.26
C VAL A 783 46.59 25.44 -39.02
N LEU A 784 47.03 25.03 -37.83
CA LEU A 784 47.12 23.62 -37.48
C LEU A 784 45.76 23.04 -37.02
N PRO A 785 45.39 21.83 -37.45
CA PRO A 785 46.06 21.03 -38.48
C PRO A 785 45.86 21.63 -39.88
N ALA A 786 46.96 21.73 -40.65
CA ALA A 786 47.04 22.47 -41.92
C ALA A 786 46.34 21.81 -43.10
N THR A 787 46.21 20.48 -43.05
CA THR A 787 45.59 19.67 -44.10
C THR A 787 44.49 18.80 -43.47
N ASP A 788 43.40 18.60 -44.21
CA ASP A 788 42.30 17.76 -43.79
C ASP A 788 42.51 16.28 -44.20
N ARG A 789 41.60 15.37 -43.84
CA ARG A 789 41.72 13.94 -44.17
C ARG A 789 41.63 13.64 -45.68
N GLN A 790 41.09 14.54 -46.49
CA GLN A 790 40.97 14.40 -47.94
C GLN A 790 42.19 14.97 -48.68
N GLY A 791 43.15 15.55 -47.96
CA GLY A 791 44.32 16.19 -48.54
C GLY A 791 44.07 17.64 -48.97
N ASP A 792 42.96 18.24 -48.52
CA ASP A 792 42.61 19.64 -48.78
C ASP A 792 43.19 20.57 -47.71
N GLY A 793 43.34 21.86 -48.01
CA GLY A 793 43.80 22.84 -47.03
C GLY A 793 42.74 23.09 -45.96
N ARG A 794 43.10 22.94 -44.68
CA ARG A 794 42.15 23.08 -43.58
C ARG A 794 42.23 24.47 -42.92
N LEU A 795 41.16 25.25 -43.05
CA LEU A 795 41.05 26.59 -42.49
C LEU A 795 40.10 26.64 -41.28
N PRO A 796 40.24 27.64 -40.38
CA PRO A 796 39.22 27.96 -39.39
C PRO A 796 37.92 28.45 -40.05
N LEU A 797 36.80 28.45 -39.32
CA LEU A 797 35.52 29.00 -39.84
C LEU A 797 35.63 30.49 -40.21
N ALA A 798 36.40 31.26 -39.44
CA ALA A 798 36.81 32.62 -39.79
C ALA A 798 38.02 32.55 -40.72
N VAL A 799 37.77 32.35 -42.02
CA VAL A 799 38.81 32.19 -43.05
C VAL A 799 39.62 33.46 -43.32
N HIS A 800 39.23 34.59 -42.74
CA HIS A 800 39.85 35.89 -42.93
C HIS A 800 41.28 35.92 -42.36
N ASN A 801 42.18 36.57 -43.08
CA ASN A 801 43.59 36.74 -42.72
C ASN A 801 44.32 35.41 -42.54
N THR A 802 44.10 34.50 -43.49
CA THR A 802 44.77 33.21 -43.57
C THR A 802 45.31 32.98 -44.98
N TRP A 803 46.22 32.03 -45.11
CA TRP A 803 46.71 31.58 -46.41
C TRP A 803 46.55 30.08 -46.55
N VAL A 804 46.41 29.63 -47.79
CA VAL A 804 46.43 28.21 -48.17
C VAL A 804 47.33 28.05 -49.37
N VAL A 805 48.26 27.11 -49.31
CA VAL A 805 49.08 26.72 -50.46
C VAL A 805 48.59 25.41 -51.03
N PHE A 806 48.55 25.33 -52.36
CA PHE A 806 48.19 24.17 -53.13
C PHE A 806 49.38 23.70 -53.96
N HIS A 807 49.60 22.39 -54.01
CA HIS A 807 50.62 21.77 -54.84
C HIS A 807 49.98 20.63 -55.63
N ASP A 808 50.29 20.55 -56.93
CA ASP A 808 49.91 19.42 -57.79
C ASP A 808 50.92 18.28 -57.59
N PRO A 809 50.53 17.13 -57.01
CA PRO A 809 51.44 16.00 -56.81
C PRO A 809 52.03 15.43 -58.10
N SER A 810 51.39 15.66 -59.25
CA SER A 810 51.87 15.25 -60.59
C SER A 810 52.61 16.36 -61.34
N GLY A 811 52.67 17.56 -60.77
CA GLY A 811 53.28 18.75 -61.37
C GLY A 811 54.75 18.95 -61.00
N PRO A 812 55.38 20.04 -61.48
CA PRO A 812 56.76 20.39 -61.12
C PRO A 812 56.93 20.56 -59.60
N ALA A 813 57.97 19.95 -59.03
CA ALA A 813 58.21 19.93 -57.59
C ALA A 813 58.41 21.32 -56.94
N GLU A 814 58.71 22.34 -57.75
CA GLU A 814 58.91 23.72 -57.31
C GLU A 814 57.65 24.57 -57.47
N ALA A 815 56.65 24.13 -58.26
CA ALA A 815 55.46 24.90 -58.54
C ALA A 815 54.37 24.70 -57.47
N ALA A 816 53.83 25.80 -56.96
CA ALA A 816 52.70 25.80 -56.04
C ALA A 816 51.80 27.02 -56.31
N VAL A 817 50.57 26.98 -55.80
CA VAL A 817 49.61 28.09 -55.88
C VAL A 817 49.28 28.56 -54.47
N LEU A 818 49.58 29.81 -54.17
CA LEU A 818 49.27 30.43 -52.88
C LEU A 818 47.96 31.21 -52.98
N LEU A 819 46.97 30.81 -52.20
CA LEU A 819 45.74 31.56 -51.98
C LEU A 819 45.88 32.42 -50.72
N LEU A 820 45.76 33.73 -50.88
CA LEU A 820 45.65 34.66 -49.76
C LEU A 820 44.18 35.02 -49.52
N LEU A 821 43.75 34.97 -48.26
CA LEU A 821 42.40 35.32 -47.82
C LEU A 821 42.50 36.47 -46.83
N VAL A 822 42.06 37.67 -47.21
CA VAL A 822 42.23 38.90 -46.43
C VAL A 822 40.88 39.55 -46.16
N GLY A 823 40.61 39.94 -44.91
CA GLY A 823 39.38 40.67 -44.58
C GLY A 823 39.34 42.05 -45.21
N THR A 824 38.19 42.53 -45.66
CA THR A 824 38.05 43.89 -46.23
C THR A 824 38.32 45.00 -45.19
N ASP A 825 38.24 44.65 -43.90
CA ASP A 825 38.49 45.48 -42.73
C ASP A 825 39.94 45.39 -42.21
N SER A 826 40.81 44.61 -42.87
CA SER A 826 42.17 44.38 -42.41
C SER A 826 43.09 45.55 -42.75
N ASP A 827 43.88 45.98 -41.77
CA ASP A 827 44.88 47.04 -41.89
C ASP A 827 46.17 46.54 -42.55
N SER A 828 46.99 47.47 -43.04
CA SER A 828 48.25 47.12 -43.74
C SER A 828 49.17 46.27 -42.87
N ALA A 829 49.25 46.55 -41.57
CA ALA A 829 50.07 45.79 -40.63
C ALA A 829 49.67 44.30 -40.54
N ARG A 830 48.36 43.98 -40.61
CA ARG A 830 47.88 42.59 -40.57
C ARG A 830 48.07 41.87 -41.89
N VAL A 831 48.00 42.59 -43.00
CA VAL A 831 48.34 42.06 -44.33
C VAL A 831 49.84 41.76 -44.43
N ASP A 832 50.70 42.66 -43.95
CA ASP A 832 52.16 42.46 -43.91
C ASP A 832 52.53 41.27 -43.03
N ALA A 833 51.89 41.12 -41.86
CA ALA A 833 52.10 39.97 -40.99
C ALA A 833 51.67 38.64 -41.64
N LEU A 834 50.57 38.64 -42.40
CA LEU A 834 50.12 37.46 -43.14
C LEU A 834 51.12 37.05 -44.22
N ILE A 835 51.68 38.01 -44.95
CA ILE A 835 52.69 37.77 -45.98
C ILE A 835 53.98 37.24 -45.37
N GLU A 836 54.41 37.82 -44.26
CA GLU A 836 55.63 37.38 -43.56
C GLU A 836 55.46 35.95 -43.01
N ASP A 837 54.29 35.61 -42.48
CA ASP A 837 53.98 34.24 -42.08
C ASP A 837 53.96 33.30 -43.29
N ALA A 838 53.37 33.70 -44.42
CA ALA A 838 53.40 32.90 -45.65
C ALA A 838 54.84 32.68 -46.14
N ARG A 839 55.69 33.71 -46.15
CA ARG A 839 57.12 33.59 -46.53
C ARG A 839 57.87 32.59 -45.66
N ARG A 840 57.59 32.58 -44.35
CA ARG A 840 58.22 31.68 -43.39
C ARG A 840 57.72 30.24 -43.48
N SER A 841 56.41 30.07 -43.66
CA SER A 841 55.74 28.79 -43.39
C SER A 841 55.37 28.01 -44.66
N VAL A 842 55.13 28.68 -45.79
CA VAL A 842 54.76 28.04 -47.06
C VAL A 842 55.83 27.07 -47.60
N PRO A 843 57.14 27.39 -47.60
CA PRO A 843 58.17 26.47 -48.08
C PRO A 843 58.16 25.11 -47.36
N ALA A 844 57.98 25.14 -46.04
CA ALA A 844 57.87 23.94 -45.22
C ALA A 844 56.55 23.18 -45.53
N ALA A 845 55.44 23.89 -45.66
CA ALA A 845 54.13 23.31 -45.98
C ALA A 845 54.13 22.60 -47.34
N VAL A 846 54.72 23.18 -48.38
CA VAL A 846 54.85 22.56 -49.72
C VAL A 846 55.77 21.33 -49.67
N THR A 847 56.84 21.38 -48.87
CA THR A 847 57.71 20.20 -48.65
C THR A 847 56.97 19.06 -47.96
N HIS A 848 56.13 19.38 -46.97
CA HIS A 848 55.30 18.39 -46.29
C HIS A 848 54.24 17.79 -47.24
N LEU A 849 53.57 18.61 -48.06
CA LEU A 849 52.60 18.10 -49.05
C LEU A 849 53.24 17.16 -50.07
N ARG A 850 54.46 17.44 -50.51
CA ARG A 850 55.22 16.59 -51.43
C ARG A 850 55.60 15.25 -50.81
N THR A 851 56.15 15.28 -49.60
CA THR A 851 56.56 14.06 -48.89
C THR A 851 55.37 13.17 -48.52
N GLN A 852 54.23 13.78 -48.20
CA GLN A 852 53.03 13.06 -47.79
C GLN A 852 52.22 12.49 -48.97
N PHE A 853 52.23 13.15 -50.14
CA PHE A 853 51.34 12.81 -51.26
C PHE A 853 52.03 12.60 -52.62
N GLY A 854 53.36 12.66 -52.70
CA GLY A 854 54.12 12.41 -53.92
C GLY A 854 54.40 10.92 -54.16
N GLU A 855 54.25 10.45 -55.40
CA GLU A 855 54.64 9.10 -55.83
C GLU A 855 56.13 9.06 -56.23
N GLY A 856 56.94 8.27 -55.51
CA GLY A 856 58.13 7.60 -56.04
C GLY A 856 59.47 8.35 -56.02
N SER A 857 60.24 8.18 -54.95
CA SER A 857 61.70 7.96 -55.08
C SER A 857 62.03 6.65 -54.37
N GLY A 858 62.21 5.59 -55.15
CA GLY A 858 62.72 4.31 -54.66
C GLY A 858 64.23 4.36 -54.49
N SER A 859 64.70 4.02 -53.30
CA SER A 859 65.97 3.31 -53.09
C SER A 859 65.96 2.70 -51.68
N ASP A 860 66.11 1.38 -51.63
CA ASP A 860 66.33 0.58 -50.43
C ASP A 860 67.51 1.09 -49.59
N GLY A 861 67.40 0.95 -48.27
CA GLY A 861 68.53 1.11 -47.36
C GLY A 861 68.12 1.26 -45.89
N GLU A 862 68.17 0.14 -45.16
CA GLU A 862 68.65 -0.01 -43.78
C GLU A 862 68.28 1.04 -42.70
N SER A 863 67.63 0.59 -41.62
CA SER A 863 67.76 1.26 -40.31
C SER A 863 69.24 1.31 -39.89
N PRO A 864 69.70 2.40 -39.24
CA PRO A 864 69.77 2.35 -37.78
C PRO A 864 69.57 3.68 -37.04
N GLY A 865 69.03 3.58 -35.81
CA GLY A 865 69.64 4.23 -34.65
C GLY A 865 69.17 5.63 -34.23
N ALA A 866 68.36 5.64 -33.17
CA ALA A 866 68.50 6.44 -31.95
C ALA A 866 68.44 7.99 -31.98
N ALA A 867 67.47 8.45 -31.16
CA ALA A 867 67.53 9.54 -30.19
C ALA A 867 67.44 11.01 -30.66
N SER A 868 66.31 11.65 -30.33
CA SER A 868 66.31 12.66 -29.27
C SER A 868 64.89 13.05 -28.87
N GLU A 869 64.70 13.11 -27.56
CA GLU A 869 63.50 13.58 -26.87
C GLU A 869 63.21 15.05 -27.20
N GLN A 870 61.95 15.39 -27.40
CA GLN A 870 61.42 16.68 -26.94
C GLN A 870 59.93 16.55 -26.58
N GLN A 871 59.72 16.57 -25.27
CA GLN A 871 58.52 16.91 -24.51
C GLN A 871 57.39 17.56 -25.31
N TYR A 872 56.24 16.87 -25.37
CA TYR A 872 54.95 17.53 -25.29
C TYR A 872 54.06 16.86 -24.24
N SER A 873 53.51 17.74 -23.41
CA SER A 873 52.72 17.54 -22.21
C SER A 873 51.56 16.57 -22.37
N ARG A 874 51.39 15.76 -21.32
CA ARG A 874 50.23 14.89 -21.06
C ARG A 874 48.92 15.68 -21.22
N ARG A 875 48.03 15.17 -22.07
CA ARG A 875 46.58 15.39 -21.94
C ARG A 875 46.05 14.20 -21.15
N GLY A 876 45.42 14.47 -20.01
CA GLY A 876 44.87 13.45 -19.12
C GLY A 876 43.81 12.61 -19.80
N ASP A 877 43.88 11.31 -19.56
CA ASP A 877 42.82 10.33 -19.79
C ASP A 877 41.77 10.48 -18.67
N PRO A 878 40.48 10.74 -18.99
CA PRO A 878 39.43 10.92 -17.99
C PRO A 878 38.78 9.62 -17.49
N PHE A 879 39.23 8.42 -17.85
CA PHE A 879 38.56 7.17 -17.42
C PHE A 879 39.50 5.98 -17.13
N GLY A 880 40.50 6.15 -16.25
CA GLY A 880 41.37 5.05 -15.77
C GLY A 880 41.40 4.91 -14.24
N GLY A 881 40.67 3.93 -13.71
CA GLY A 881 40.75 3.49 -12.30
C GLY A 881 42.01 2.65 -12.02
N PRO A 882 42.45 2.54 -10.74
CA PRO A 882 43.72 1.90 -10.43
C PRO A 882 43.58 0.37 -10.41
N SER A 883 44.40 -0.30 -11.22
CA SER A 883 44.74 -1.72 -11.04
C SER A 883 46.19 -1.81 -10.57
N GLY A 884 46.40 -2.65 -9.55
CA GLY A 884 47.62 -2.72 -8.77
C GLY A 884 48.81 -3.36 -9.49
N ALA A 885 49.97 -3.18 -8.87
CA ALA A 885 51.16 -3.96 -9.17
C ALA A 885 51.83 -4.40 -7.86
N GLN A 886 52.09 -5.69 -7.79
CA GLN A 886 53.01 -6.37 -6.87
C GLN A 886 54.42 -5.75 -6.90
N GLY A 887 55.07 -5.72 -5.75
CA GLY A 887 56.51 -5.52 -5.59
C GLY A 887 56.91 -5.66 -4.13
N GLY A 888 57.59 -6.75 -3.79
CA GLY A 888 57.91 -7.15 -2.42
C GLY A 888 58.98 -6.30 -1.72
N GLY A 889 59.01 -6.43 -0.38
CA GLY A 889 60.00 -5.82 0.50
C GLY A 889 59.95 -6.42 1.91
N THR A 890 60.96 -7.24 2.19
CA THR A 890 61.52 -7.72 3.48
C THR A 890 60.98 -7.18 4.83
N GLY A 891 60.56 -8.13 5.68
CA GLY A 891 60.94 -8.37 7.09
C GLY A 891 61.04 -7.22 8.10
N GLY A 892 60.31 -7.35 9.20
CA GLY A 892 60.60 -6.68 10.48
C GLY A 892 59.43 -6.65 11.45
N ASP A 893 59.46 -7.52 12.47
CA ASP A 893 58.58 -7.50 13.63
C ASP A 893 58.51 -6.12 14.29
N THR A 894 57.30 -5.66 14.64
CA THR A 894 57.02 -5.11 15.98
C THR A 894 55.52 -4.89 16.18
N ALA A 895 55.02 -5.45 17.28
CA ALA A 895 53.67 -5.25 17.77
C ALA A 895 53.49 -3.85 18.37
N THR A 896 52.42 -3.16 17.99
CA THR A 896 51.72 -2.21 18.87
C THR A 896 50.22 -2.29 18.61
N ARG A 897 49.52 -2.75 19.66
CA ARG A 897 48.07 -2.87 19.81
C ARG A 897 47.51 -1.50 20.22
N ILE A 898 46.57 -0.92 19.45
CA ILE A 898 45.68 0.17 19.90
C ILE A 898 44.28 -0.05 19.30
N THR A 899 43.42 -0.65 20.13
CA THR A 899 41.97 -0.48 20.35
C THR A 899 41.01 -0.19 19.18
N ASP A 900 40.09 -1.14 19.00
CA ASP A 900 38.82 -1.07 18.27
C ASP A 900 37.90 0.07 18.76
N ALA A 901 37.20 0.69 17.81
CA ALA A 901 35.93 1.38 18.04
C ALA A 901 34.81 0.53 17.38
N PRO A 902 33.66 0.32 18.03
CA PRO A 902 32.61 -0.57 17.52
C PRO A 902 31.80 0.06 16.38
N ASP A 903 31.49 -0.78 15.39
CA ASP A 903 30.60 -0.55 14.26
C ASP A 903 29.14 -0.41 14.75
N PRO A 904 28.42 0.70 14.43
CA PRO A 904 27.05 0.94 14.89
C PRO A 904 25.97 0.12 14.16
N PHE A 905 26.32 -0.84 13.29
CA PHE A 905 25.34 -1.63 12.52
C PHE A 905 25.43 -3.16 12.70
N ALA A 906 26.08 -3.65 13.77
CA ALA A 906 26.05 -5.08 14.09
C ALA A 906 24.77 -5.49 14.85
N PRO A 907 24.02 -6.52 14.40
CA PRO A 907 22.91 -7.08 15.17
C PRO A 907 23.42 -7.80 16.44
N PRO A 908 22.69 -7.76 17.57
CA PRO A 908 23.10 -8.44 18.79
C PRO A 908 23.05 -9.96 18.57
N SER A 909 24.19 -10.62 18.76
CA SER A 909 24.31 -12.07 18.72
C SER A 909 24.05 -12.67 20.10
N GLY A 910 23.17 -13.68 20.13
CA GLY A 910 23.25 -14.81 21.07
C GLY A 910 22.41 -14.75 22.35
N PHE A 911 21.10 -15.02 22.24
CA PHE A 911 20.36 -15.74 23.29
C PHE A 911 20.09 -17.15 22.77
N ASP A 912 20.67 -18.15 23.42
CA ASP A 912 20.42 -19.57 23.15
C ASP A 912 19.35 -20.07 24.15
N PRO A 913 18.12 -20.37 23.70
CA PRO A 913 17.03 -20.78 24.58
C PRO A 913 17.13 -22.24 25.09
N PHE A 914 18.20 -22.97 24.77
CA PHE A 914 18.38 -24.38 25.19
C PHE A 914 19.59 -24.63 26.12
N ALA A 915 20.26 -23.59 26.63
CA ALA A 915 21.34 -23.77 27.59
C ALA A 915 20.80 -24.10 29.00
N PRO A 916 21.19 -25.22 29.64
CA PRO A 916 20.86 -25.48 31.03
C PRO A 916 21.58 -24.48 31.96
N PRO A 917 20.97 -24.08 33.10
CA PRO A 917 21.49 -23.01 33.93
C PRO A 917 22.79 -23.44 34.63
N ASP A 918 23.89 -22.81 34.24
CA ASP A 918 25.18 -22.99 34.88
C ASP A 918 25.20 -22.21 36.20
N GLY A 919 24.97 -22.92 37.30
CA GLY A 919 25.02 -22.36 38.64
C GLY A 919 26.45 -22.03 39.02
N ARG A 920 26.85 -20.74 38.98
CA ARG A 920 28.01 -20.23 39.73
C ARG A 920 28.07 -18.69 39.79
N VAL A 921 27.96 -18.22 41.04
CA VAL A 921 28.69 -17.09 41.67
C VAL A 921 28.08 -15.68 41.61
N ARG A 922 27.53 -15.33 42.79
CA ARG A 922 27.57 -14.06 43.58
C ARG A 922 27.24 -12.73 42.93
#